data_AF-S6H7N8-F1
#
_entry.id   AF-S6H7N8-F1
#
_cell.length_a   1.000
_cell.length_b   1.000
_cell.length_c   1.000
_cell.angle_alpha   90.00
_cell.angle_beta   90.00
_cell.angle_gamma   90.00
#
_symmetry.space_group_name_H-M   'P 1'
#
loop_
_entity.id
_entity.type
_entity.pdbx_description
1 polymer ?
#
loop_
_entity_poly.entity_id
_entity_poly.type
_entity_poly.pdbx_seq_one_letter_code
_entity_poly.pdbx_strand_id
1 'polypeptide(L)'
;MLGATGDDINVYNIAAGLINDIDGDGIINSLDIDSDNDGITDSVEAQLSQSYKAPSGTVDANGIDIVYGTGLIAVDTDGDGTADYKDSDSDNDGRLDIIERGDGAPVSITATTDTDGDGLLDIFEGSNVNDGYDVNDQNVTVDGSGNVITYQLADSDNDVDANGDRANGTTENFDYRDNTEVSAASFASQDKQLITTNRYFTSIVGLSDGGYLVSWGRVIGGSEGQPTTGSVLSQKYFANGEENGAIEEIYSRTTNSHWTSDYVSNRSAVLDDGSGAYGGYVLAYTRHASTNSSSLGFKVYDGLNLNPTEVRISIPKFSWLEEIKALDSGNFALIWREASDQKHSIQVFTQAGVAVGARVSIATAKEVDVIPLVNHDYIIVYHDYYSNIKGQKYNAAGIAQGGEFELYTDETNYQLLDLEGTALANGQYMITWQFDNKEIYAKIFDQNSNLIKDKFELVSAENTNNIAVHRIAALENGDFVLVWEEGTAKSLFWQVFAADGSEKGEKQFIDDGIYEFELTELVGGSFAVNWKASSTIYSKLIKTASDDSAMVAGSANDGDSINLIIPEISQPAVAESMQIELAAIPQGYMLAGVLAANGNPVSFTASATSQVVDISTWDLNAITITSTIGSSGDIPLTLIVTISEGTSSKVSEQDLILQITCTTTPLILDLDNDGVETLSVQQGVSFDIDADGIIDRTGWVAPDDAFLVWDRNGDGQINDASELFGEHSIKADGSKALDGFDALRDLDANQDQQIDKNDLAYTNLQLWRDSNSDGLVQAGELLSLAEAGVEVISLVTEAVSEQNNGNWTGIRGQWSDSNGQQQTIDDVWFSYTPGELSTASSADTEGLASQLLNSDEQIFRQLDTAITQQMADLAAPVQSALSTVVELSSSSSLADILVDDNLAMESLLAGVAIDESQLAAAETTHSQRGIQPLLISSGSTADSQLVTEMLAQQIVALDL
;
A
#
# COMPACT_ATOMS: atom_id res chain seq x y z
N MET A 1 8.46 21.34 -38.24
CA MET A 1 8.18 22.20 -39.42
C MET A 1 6.67 22.31 -39.56
N LEU A 2 6.04 23.30 -38.93
CA LEU A 2 4.61 23.60 -39.07
C LEU A 2 4.41 24.44 -40.33
N GLY A 3 3.55 23.99 -41.26
CA GLY A 3 3.19 24.79 -42.42
C GLY A 3 2.65 24.02 -43.62
N ALA A 4 1.42 23.53 -43.54
CA ALA A 4 0.55 23.40 -44.71
C ALA A 4 -0.91 23.51 -44.30
N THR A 5 -1.60 24.50 -44.85
CA THR A 5 -3.04 24.69 -44.71
C THR A 5 -3.78 23.55 -45.40
N GLY A 6 -4.37 22.63 -44.65
CA GLY A 6 -5.28 21.62 -45.20
C GLY A 6 -5.36 20.27 -44.50
N ASP A 7 -4.50 19.98 -43.53
CA ASP A 7 -4.62 18.75 -42.73
C ASP A 7 -5.20 19.11 -41.36
N ASP A 8 -6.52 19.02 -41.25
CA ASP A 8 -7.18 18.87 -39.94
C ASP A 8 -6.68 17.53 -39.37
N ILE A 9 -5.67 17.56 -38.50
CA ILE A 9 -5.39 16.44 -37.62
C ILE A 9 -6.50 16.48 -36.58
N ASN A 10 -7.62 15.85 -36.91
CA ASN A 10 -8.55 15.42 -35.87
C ASN A 10 -7.88 14.24 -35.17
N VAL A 11 -7.35 14.47 -33.98
CA VAL A 11 -6.95 13.40 -33.06
C VAL A 11 -8.25 12.75 -32.58
N TYR A 12 -8.74 11.77 -33.34
CA TYR A 12 -9.78 10.85 -32.87
C TYR A 12 -9.11 9.49 -32.63
N ASN A 13 -9.06 9.09 -31.37
CA ASN A 13 -8.61 7.80 -30.85
C ASN A 13 -7.14 7.43 -31.16
N ILE A 14 -6.24 7.88 -30.29
CA ILE A 14 -5.11 7.04 -29.90
C ILE A 14 -5.73 5.87 -29.12
N ALA A 15 -5.40 4.64 -29.53
CA ALA A 15 -5.90 3.46 -28.86
C ALA A 15 -5.28 3.38 -27.45
N ALA A 16 -6.12 3.24 -26.42
CA ALA A 16 -5.71 3.00 -25.04
C ALA A 16 -4.73 1.83 -24.96
N GLY A 17 -3.47 2.15 -24.75
CA GLY A 17 -2.40 1.20 -24.55
C GLY A 17 -1.34 1.86 -23.67
N LEU A 18 -1.57 1.88 -22.36
CA LEU A 18 -0.60 2.14 -21.28
C LEU A 18 0.52 3.14 -21.61
N ILE A 19 0.23 4.42 -21.81
CA ILE A 19 1.28 5.47 -21.82
C ILE A 19 0.75 6.76 -21.17
N ASN A 20 1.33 7.14 -20.02
CA ASN A 20 1.25 8.45 -19.32
C ASN A 20 -0.05 9.25 -19.46
N ASP A 21 -1.08 8.81 -18.74
CA ASP A 21 -2.36 9.49 -18.53
C ASP A 21 -2.80 9.07 -17.11
N ILE A 22 -2.53 9.92 -16.11
CA ILE A 22 -2.64 9.56 -14.68
C ILE A 22 -4.09 9.56 -14.21
N ASP A 23 -4.86 10.57 -14.59
CA ASP A 23 -6.26 10.71 -14.20
C ASP A 23 -7.24 9.96 -15.14
N GLY A 24 -6.75 9.51 -16.30
CA GLY A 24 -7.49 8.67 -17.25
C GLY A 24 -8.51 9.44 -18.08
N ASP A 25 -8.38 10.75 -18.22
CA ASP A 25 -9.31 11.60 -18.96
C ASP A 25 -9.13 11.52 -20.49
N GLY A 26 -8.01 10.93 -20.93
CA GLY A 26 -7.64 10.72 -22.33
C GLY A 26 -6.71 11.79 -22.90
N ILE A 27 -6.25 12.73 -22.09
CA ILE A 27 -5.14 13.66 -22.33
C ILE A 27 -3.90 13.04 -21.69
N ILE A 28 -2.77 13.08 -22.40
CA ILE A 28 -1.53 12.54 -21.84
C ILE A 28 -0.88 13.61 -20.96
N ASN A 29 -0.27 13.25 -19.82
CA ASN A 29 0.32 14.20 -18.86
C ASN A 29 1.23 15.27 -19.49
N SER A 30 1.90 14.97 -20.62
CA SER A 30 2.75 15.97 -21.31
C SER A 30 1.99 17.08 -22.07
N LEU A 31 0.67 16.92 -22.21
CA LEU A 31 -0.27 17.82 -22.88
C LEU A 31 -1.42 18.25 -21.97
N ASP A 32 -1.43 17.70 -20.76
CA ASP A 32 -2.31 18.04 -19.65
C ASP A 32 -1.66 19.16 -18.83
N ILE A 33 -2.46 20.04 -18.25
CA ILE A 33 -1.98 21.09 -17.35
C ILE A 33 -2.35 20.84 -15.89
N ASP A 34 -3.08 19.76 -15.58
CA ASP A 34 -3.52 19.32 -14.24
C ASP A 34 -3.58 17.77 -14.25
N SER A 35 -2.40 17.14 -14.24
CA SER A 35 -2.18 15.73 -14.58
C SER A 35 -2.84 14.73 -13.62
N ASP A 36 -3.14 15.11 -12.39
CA ASP A 36 -3.83 14.28 -11.39
C ASP A 36 -5.24 14.81 -11.02
N ASN A 37 -5.64 15.92 -11.66
CA ASN A 37 -6.99 16.48 -11.68
C ASN A 37 -7.46 17.00 -10.32
N ASP A 38 -6.56 17.64 -9.59
CA ASP A 38 -6.81 18.19 -8.27
C ASP A 38 -7.18 19.71 -8.34
N GLY A 39 -7.00 20.33 -9.50
CA GLY A 39 -7.31 21.74 -9.79
C GLY A 39 -6.16 22.71 -9.49
N ILE A 40 -4.99 22.22 -9.13
CA ILE A 40 -3.72 22.94 -9.13
C ILE A 40 -3.00 22.59 -10.44
N THR A 41 -2.39 23.58 -11.09
CA THR A 41 -1.74 23.33 -12.38
C THR A 41 -0.34 22.75 -12.22
N ASP A 42 0.02 21.82 -13.11
CA ASP A 42 1.33 21.15 -13.19
C ASP A 42 2.49 22.15 -13.17
N SER A 43 2.33 23.33 -13.77
CA SER A 43 3.38 24.36 -13.78
C SER A 43 3.70 24.86 -12.37
N VAL A 44 2.68 25.00 -11.51
CA VAL A 44 2.76 25.42 -10.11
C VAL A 44 3.35 24.32 -9.24
N GLU A 45 2.92 23.08 -9.42
CA GLU A 45 3.35 21.94 -8.62
C GLU A 45 4.69 21.37 -9.06
N ALA A 46 5.09 21.50 -10.32
CA ALA A 46 6.43 21.08 -10.73
C ALA A 46 7.55 22.01 -10.19
N GLN A 47 7.24 23.09 -9.45
CA GLN A 47 8.21 24.10 -9.02
C GLN A 47 8.05 24.51 -7.54
N LEU A 48 9.16 24.91 -6.92
CA LEU A 48 9.12 25.54 -5.59
C LEU A 48 8.40 26.90 -5.64
N SER A 49 7.43 27.11 -4.76
CA SER A 49 6.65 28.37 -4.62
C SER A 49 7.53 29.63 -4.55
N GLN A 50 8.66 29.57 -3.83
CA GLN A 50 9.59 30.70 -3.66
C GLN A 50 10.35 31.08 -4.94
N SER A 51 10.63 30.10 -5.80
CA SER A 51 11.49 30.30 -6.97
C SER A 51 10.77 30.08 -8.30
N TYR A 52 9.43 30.11 -8.25
CA TYR A 52 8.56 29.90 -9.38
C TYR A 52 8.94 30.75 -10.59
N LYS A 53 9.06 30.07 -11.74
CA LYS A 53 9.38 30.71 -13.01
C LYS A 53 8.15 30.61 -13.91
N ALA A 54 7.52 31.76 -14.13
CA ALA A 54 6.45 31.84 -15.09
C ALA A 54 6.99 31.65 -16.54
N PRO A 55 6.23 30.96 -17.40
CA PRO A 55 6.62 30.78 -18.79
C PRO A 55 6.64 32.11 -19.53
N SER A 56 7.57 32.26 -20.46
CA SER A 56 7.66 33.45 -21.31
C SER A 56 6.69 33.45 -22.49
N GLY A 57 6.05 32.30 -22.77
CA GLY A 57 5.27 32.03 -23.97
C GLY A 57 6.13 31.87 -25.23
N THR A 58 7.44 31.69 -25.06
CA THR A 58 8.39 31.47 -26.16
C THR A 58 9.10 30.15 -25.96
N VAL A 59 8.88 29.21 -26.88
CA VAL A 59 9.51 27.88 -26.82
C VAL A 59 10.77 27.79 -27.68
N ASP A 60 11.67 26.89 -27.29
CA ASP A 60 12.88 26.57 -28.03
C ASP A 60 12.61 25.58 -29.18
N ALA A 61 13.67 25.00 -29.75
CA ALA A 61 13.54 24.06 -30.87
C ALA A 61 12.91 22.71 -30.47
N ASN A 62 12.91 22.38 -29.17
CA ASN A 62 12.36 21.16 -28.59
C ASN A 62 10.95 21.37 -28.03
N GLY A 63 10.43 22.60 -28.04
CA GLY A 63 9.08 22.91 -27.55
C GLY A 63 9.03 23.29 -26.07
N ILE A 64 10.17 23.37 -25.39
CA ILE A 64 10.27 23.79 -23.98
C ILE A 64 10.32 25.32 -23.92
N ASP A 65 9.58 25.96 -23.00
CA ASP A 65 9.70 27.41 -22.81
C ASP A 65 11.16 27.79 -22.48
N ILE A 66 11.67 28.82 -23.15
CA ILE A 66 13.07 29.24 -23.02
C ILE A 66 13.48 29.57 -21.59
N VAL A 67 12.52 29.88 -20.71
CA VAL A 67 12.77 30.15 -19.28
C VAL A 67 13.17 28.88 -18.52
N TYR A 68 12.72 27.70 -18.96
CA TYR A 68 13.04 26.42 -18.34
C TYR A 68 14.34 25.80 -18.88
N GLY A 69 14.87 26.31 -19.99
CA GLY A 69 16.14 25.81 -20.55
C GLY A 69 16.02 24.36 -21.01
N THR A 70 16.56 23.42 -20.23
CA THR A 70 16.48 21.97 -20.51
C THR A 70 15.30 21.27 -19.84
N GLY A 71 14.49 21.98 -19.05
CA GLY A 71 13.38 21.44 -18.27
C GLY A 71 13.43 21.85 -16.81
N LEU A 72 12.38 21.53 -16.07
CA LEU A 72 12.30 21.67 -14.62
C LEU A 72 12.75 20.38 -13.94
N ILE A 73 13.28 20.49 -12.72
CA ILE A 73 13.31 19.36 -11.79
C ILE A 73 12.01 19.52 -11.01
N ALA A 74 11.11 18.55 -11.17
CA ALA A 74 9.83 18.56 -10.47
C ALA A 74 10.07 18.49 -8.96
N VAL A 75 9.22 19.17 -8.21
CA VAL A 75 9.23 19.06 -6.75
C VAL A 75 8.53 17.76 -6.37
N ASP A 76 9.04 17.15 -5.33
CA ASP A 76 8.50 16.02 -4.59
C ASP A 76 8.60 16.49 -3.12
N THR A 77 7.47 16.86 -2.55
CA THR A 77 7.38 17.59 -1.29
C THR A 77 7.58 16.69 -0.09
N ASP A 78 7.03 15.48 -0.11
CA ASP A 78 7.12 14.51 0.98
C ASP A 78 8.28 13.50 0.84
N GLY A 79 8.85 13.40 -0.37
CA GLY A 79 9.99 12.56 -0.69
C GLY A 79 9.64 11.10 -0.96
N ASP A 80 8.40 10.77 -1.33
CA ASP A 80 7.97 9.40 -1.62
C ASP A 80 8.34 8.91 -3.03
N GLY A 81 8.84 9.81 -3.89
CA GLY A 81 9.23 9.53 -5.27
C GLY A 81 8.13 9.86 -6.30
N THR A 82 6.95 10.31 -5.87
CA THR A 82 5.91 10.88 -6.73
C THR A 82 6.10 12.39 -6.77
N ALA A 83 6.22 12.95 -7.98
CA ALA A 83 6.33 14.41 -8.09
C ALA A 83 4.96 15.06 -7.88
N ASP A 84 4.90 16.17 -7.15
CA ASP A 84 3.67 16.84 -6.71
C ASP A 84 2.61 16.99 -7.81
N TYR A 85 2.98 17.38 -9.04
CA TYR A 85 2.02 17.52 -10.16
C TYR A 85 1.35 16.20 -10.63
N LYS A 86 1.67 15.10 -9.98
CA LYS A 86 1.14 13.75 -10.24
C LYS A 86 0.62 13.09 -8.97
N ASP A 87 0.78 13.77 -7.84
CA ASP A 87 0.47 13.29 -6.53
C ASP A 87 -0.75 14.05 -6.01
N SER A 88 -1.77 13.33 -5.57
CA SER A 88 -3.01 13.95 -5.13
C SER A 88 -3.00 14.34 -3.64
N ASP A 89 -1.91 14.05 -2.93
CA ASP A 89 -1.63 14.40 -1.53
C ASP A 89 -0.13 14.73 -1.40
N SER A 90 0.30 15.87 -1.96
CA SER A 90 1.71 16.23 -2.18
C SER A 90 2.57 16.26 -0.90
N ASP A 91 2.01 16.45 0.29
CA ASP A 91 2.74 16.42 1.56
C ASP A 91 2.44 15.20 2.45
N ASN A 92 1.62 14.28 1.94
CA ASN A 92 1.19 13.04 2.57
C ASN A 92 0.69 13.22 4.01
N ASP A 93 0.00 14.33 4.29
CA ASP A 93 -0.62 14.60 5.59
C ASP A 93 -1.98 13.89 5.78
N GLY A 94 -2.48 13.26 4.71
CA GLY A 94 -3.74 12.53 4.65
C GLY A 94 -4.94 13.39 4.23
N ARG A 95 -4.68 14.59 3.71
CA ARG A 95 -5.65 15.48 3.06
C ARG A 95 -5.22 15.67 1.60
N LEU A 96 -6.21 15.66 0.70
CA LEU A 96 -5.93 15.76 -0.73
C LEU A 96 -5.76 17.22 -1.15
N ASP A 97 -4.87 17.47 -2.10
CA ASP A 97 -4.51 18.80 -2.60
C ASP A 97 -5.72 19.58 -3.15
N ILE A 98 -6.65 18.88 -3.82
CA ILE A 98 -7.97 19.38 -4.27
C ILE A 98 -8.83 20.00 -3.14
N ILE A 99 -8.61 19.58 -1.90
CA ILE A 99 -9.29 20.06 -0.70
C ILE A 99 -8.53 21.24 -0.09
N GLU A 100 -7.22 21.30 -0.25
CA GLU A 100 -6.30 22.26 0.37
C GLU A 100 -6.05 23.50 -0.45
N ARG A 101 -6.18 23.45 -1.78
CA ARG A 101 -5.95 24.62 -2.63
C ARG A 101 -6.75 25.86 -2.20
N GLY A 102 -7.95 25.69 -1.63
CA GLY A 102 -8.71 26.72 -0.93
C GLY A 102 -9.05 28.01 -1.70
N ASP A 103 -9.01 27.95 -3.03
CA ASP A 103 -9.32 29.01 -3.98
C ASP A 103 -10.84 29.32 -4.12
N GLY A 104 -11.68 28.48 -3.53
CA GLY A 104 -13.14 28.57 -3.55
C GLY A 104 -13.82 27.81 -4.69
N ALA A 105 -13.08 27.08 -5.52
CA ALA A 105 -13.61 26.10 -6.47
C ALA A 105 -14.01 24.79 -5.74
N PRO A 106 -14.64 23.80 -6.41
CA PRO A 106 -15.12 22.57 -5.77
C PRO A 106 -13.99 21.71 -5.19
N VAL A 107 -14.17 21.14 -4.00
CA VAL A 107 -13.20 20.25 -3.32
C VAL A 107 -13.31 18.77 -3.76
N SER A 108 -13.85 18.55 -4.96
CA SER A 108 -14.05 17.23 -5.58
C SER A 108 -14.50 17.42 -7.03
N ILE A 109 -14.19 16.46 -7.90
CA ILE A 109 -14.65 16.48 -9.29
C ILE A 109 -16.17 16.35 -9.39
N THR A 110 -16.84 17.45 -9.74
CA THR A 110 -18.32 17.49 -9.86
C THR A 110 -18.80 17.48 -11.31
N ALA A 111 -17.92 17.75 -12.26
CA ALA A 111 -18.14 17.65 -13.70
C ALA A 111 -16.79 17.51 -14.41
N THR A 112 -16.74 16.70 -15.47
CA THR A 112 -15.54 16.41 -16.27
C THR A 112 -15.58 17.16 -17.62
N THR A 113 -16.13 18.37 -17.62
CA THR A 113 -16.17 19.18 -18.85
C THR A 113 -14.91 20.01 -18.88
N ASP A 114 -14.17 19.89 -19.96
CA ASP A 114 -13.05 20.75 -20.34
C ASP A 114 -13.41 21.35 -21.71
N THR A 115 -13.67 22.66 -21.73
CA THR A 115 -14.24 23.37 -22.87
C THR A 115 -13.21 23.71 -23.94
N ASP A 116 -11.95 23.96 -23.57
CA ASP A 116 -10.89 24.33 -24.50
C ASP A 116 -9.81 23.26 -24.71
N GLY A 117 -9.86 22.18 -23.93
CA GLY A 117 -9.12 20.95 -24.15
C GLY A 117 -7.69 21.03 -23.67
N ASP A 118 -7.39 21.83 -22.65
CA ASP A 118 -6.03 22.02 -22.14
C ASP A 118 -5.67 21.14 -20.94
N GLY A 119 -6.63 20.39 -20.39
CA GLY A 119 -6.41 19.44 -19.28
C GLY A 119 -7.00 19.91 -17.95
N LEU A 120 -7.21 21.22 -17.77
CA LEU A 120 -7.87 21.74 -16.56
C LEU A 120 -9.40 21.72 -16.74
N LEU A 121 -10.12 21.15 -15.77
CA LEU A 121 -11.58 21.09 -15.86
C LEU A 121 -12.24 22.48 -15.67
N ASP A 122 -13.34 22.74 -16.41
CA ASP A 122 -14.20 23.95 -16.33
C ASP A 122 -14.63 24.32 -14.89
N ILE A 123 -14.59 23.36 -13.97
CA ILE A 123 -14.99 23.53 -12.57
C ILE A 123 -13.92 24.23 -11.72
N PHE A 124 -12.66 24.18 -12.15
CA PHE A 124 -11.50 24.82 -11.54
C PHE A 124 -11.15 26.13 -12.24
N GLU A 125 -11.49 26.24 -13.52
CA GLU A 125 -11.34 27.46 -14.27
C GLU A 125 -12.19 28.63 -13.73
N GLY A 126 -11.72 29.84 -14.01
CA GLY A 126 -12.40 31.05 -13.59
C GLY A 126 -13.50 31.55 -14.50
N SER A 127 -13.51 32.86 -14.75
CA SER A 127 -14.63 33.50 -15.47
C SER A 127 -14.66 33.24 -16.97
N ASN A 128 -13.59 32.68 -17.54
CA ASN A 128 -13.43 32.43 -18.96
C ASN A 128 -12.95 30.99 -19.18
N VAL A 129 -13.87 30.04 -19.25
CA VAL A 129 -13.60 28.60 -19.46
C VAL A 129 -13.11 28.23 -20.88
N ASN A 130 -12.50 29.18 -21.59
CA ASN A 130 -12.12 29.03 -23.00
C ASN A 130 -11.05 30.09 -23.35
N ASP A 131 -10.02 30.23 -22.52
CA ASP A 131 -8.81 30.99 -22.84
C ASP A 131 -7.85 30.18 -23.71
N GLY A 132 -7.92 28.86 -23.61
CA GLY A 132 -7.11 27.84 -24.26
C GLY A 132 -5.68 27.83 -23.76
N TYR A 133 -5.16 26.73 -23.23
CA TYR A 133 -3.76 26.54 -22.85
C TYR A 133 -3.13 27.72 -22.09
N ASP A 134 -3.64 27.96 -20.87
CA ASP A 134 -3.00 28.83 -19.87
C ASP A 134 -2.40 28.01 -18.73
N VAL A 135 -1.11 27.69 -18.85
CA VAL A 135 -0.38 26.82 -17.91
C VAL A 135 -0.28 27.31 -16.46
N ASN A 136 -0.66 28.54 -16.15
CA ASN A 136 -0.71 29.04 -14.76
C ASN A 136 -2.16 29.12 -14.25
N ASP A 137 -3.10 29.10 -15.19
CA ASP A 137 -4.43 29.70 -15.15
C ASP A 137 -4.54 30.74 -14.03
N GLN A 138 -5.39 30.47 -13.05
CA GLN A 138 -5.65 31.35 -11.93
C GLN A 138 -4.97 30.90 -10.65
N ASN A 139 -4.24 29.77 -10.65
CA ASN A 139 -3.47 29.37 -9.47
C ASN A 139 -2.36 30.39 -9.15
N VAL A 140 -1.74 31.00 -10.18
CA VAL A 140 -0.72 32.05 -10.01
C VAL A 140 -0.86 33.22 -10.99
N THR A 141 -0.84 34.45 -10.48
CA THR A 141 -0.85 35.68 -11.28
C THR A 141 0.55 36.27 -11.37
N VAL A 142 1.04 36.55 -12.57
CA VAL A 142 2.36 37.17 -12.81
C VAL A 142 2.30 38.55 -13.48
N ASP A 143 3.35 39.35 -13.33
CA ASP A 143 3.51 40.63 -14.01
C ASP A 143 4.04 40.49 -15.45
N GLY A 144 4.06 41.59 -16.21
CA GLY A 144 4.56 41.58 -17.60
C GLY A 144 6.07 41.31 -17.75
N SER A 145 6.79 41.04 -16.66
CA SER A 145 8.18 40.59 -16.65
C SER A 145 8.33 39.15 -16.14
N GLY A 146 7.22 38.45 -15.84
CA GLY A 146 7.20 37.06 -15.36
C GLY A 146 7.41 36.91 -13.85
N ASN A 147 7.34 37.99 -13.05
CA ASN A 147 7.43 37.87 -11.59
C ASN A 147 6.05 37.59 -10.99
N VAL A 148 5.99 36.70 -9.99
CA VAL A 148 4.76 36.40 -9.26
C VAL A 148 4.24 37.64 -8.52
N ILE A 149 2.96 37.93 -8.72
CA ILE A 149 2.22 38.98 -8.01
C ILE A 149 1.45 38.35 -6.84
N THR A 150 0.74 37.25 -7.09
CA THR A 150 -0.01 36.52 -6.07
C THR A 150 -0.21 35.07 -6.51
N TYR A 151 -0.16 34.14 -5.56
CA TYR A 151 -0.83 32.85 -5.66
C TYR A 151 -2.28 33.01 -5.20
N GLN A 152 -3.17 32.20 -5.75
CA GLN A 152 -4.59 32.10 -5.36
C GLN A 152 -4.86 30.77 -4.65
N LEU A 153 -3.86 30.28 -3.91
CA LEU A 153 -3.92 29.08 -3.09
C LEU A 153 -4.07 29.46 -1.61
N ALA A 154 -4.61 28.57 -0.79
CA ALA A 154 -4.77 28.82 0.63
C ALA A 154 -3.45 28.70 1.39
N ASP A 155 -3.35 29.55 2.41
CA ASP A 155 -2.26 29.64 3.36
C ASP A 155 -2.93 29.91 4.73
N SER A 156 -3.28 28.82 5.39
CA SER A 156 -4.11 28.80 6.59
C SER A 156 -3.38 29.35 7.81
N ASP A 157 -2.06 29.19 7.89
CA ASP A 157 -1.25 29.65 9.00
C ASP A 157 -0.56 31.02 8.77
N ASN A 158 -0.64 31.52 7.52
CA ASN A 158 -0.17 32.83 7.05
C ASN A 158 1.34 33.03 7.23
N ASP A 159 2.12 31.97 7.04
CA ASP A 159 3.57 32.04 7.14
C ASP A 159 4.27 32.34 5.81
N VAL A 160 3.58 32.14 4.69
CA VAL A 160 3.98 32.52 3.33
C VAL A 160 3.41 33.88 2.92
N ASP A 161 4.23 34.68 2.24
CA ASP A 161 3.74 35.92 1.63
C ASP A 161 2.95 35.59 0.36
N ALA A 162 1.92 36.37 0.03
CA ALA A 162 1.04 36.09 -1.12
C ALA A 162 1.76 35.85 -2.47
N ASN A 163 2.99 36.33 -2.64
CA ASN A 163 3.82 36.12 -3.83
C ASN A 163 4.82 34.95 -3.73
N GLY A 164 4.77 34.16 -2.65
CA GLY A 164 5.64 33.01 -2.40
C GLY A 164 7.02 33.33 -1.79
N ASP A 165 7.37 34.60 -1.55
CA ASP A 165 8.75 35.01 -1.18
C ASP A 165 9.28 34.38 0.13
N ARG A 166 8.39 33.86 0.99
CA ARG A 166 8.73 33.21 2.27
C ARG A 166 8.62 31.68 2.25
N ALA A 167 8.20 31.09 1.14
CA ALA A 167 8.09 29.64 1.07
C ALA A 167 9.47 28.96 1.20
N ASN A 168 9.55 27.86 1.97
CA ASN A 168 10.77 27.11 2.20
C ASN A 168 10.48 25.68 2.68
N GLY A 169 10.37 24.74 1.74
CA GLY A 169 10.13 23.32 2.04
C GLY A 169 8.70 23.06 2.54
N THR A 170 8.55 22.09 3.44
CA THR A 170 7.26 21.60 3.99
C THR A 170 6.80 22.32 5.25
N THR A 171 7.55 23.32 5.73
CA THR A 171 7.29 23.98 7.03
C THR A 171 6.92 25.46 6.91
N GLU A 172 7.02 26.01 5.70
CA GLU A 172 6.60 27.36 5.34
C GLU A 172 6.17 27.26 3.85
N ASN A 173 4.91 26.90 3.55
CA ASN A 173 4.38 26.80 2.18
C ASN A 173 2.86 27.11 2.10
N PHE A 174 2.23 26.90 0.93
CA PHE A 174 0.77 26.89 0.82
C PHE A 174 0.23 25.54 1.30
N ASP A 175 -1.04 25.50 1.72
CA ASP A 175 -1.64 24.39 2.49
C ASP A 175 -1.43 22.99 1.86
N TYR A 176 -1.45 22.84 0.54
CA TYR A 176 -1.25 21.55 -0.17
C TYR A 176 0.18 20.99 -0.13
N ARG A 177 1.13 21.75 0.42
CA ARG A 177 2.56 21.37 0.55
C ARG A 177 3.11 21.66 1.93
N ASP A 178 2.26 22.19 2.78
CA ASP A 178 2.62 22.54 4.13
C ASP A 178 2.04 21.44 4.98
N ASN A 179 2.92 20.61 5.53
CA ASN A 179 2.53 19.63 6.51
C ASN A 179 2.18 20.42 7.75
N THR A 180 0.96 20.98 7.74
CA THR A 180 0.56 21.92 8.74
C THR A 180 0.73 21.17 10.04
N GLU A 181 1.63 21.71 10.86
CA GLU A 181 1.58 21.43 12.27
C GLU A 181 0.20 21.91 12.75
N VAL A 182 -0.83 21.09 12.59
CA VAL A 182 -1.63 20.71 13.74
C VAL A 182 -0.64 20.06 14.68
N SER A 183 0.11 20.91 15.39
CA SER A 183 1.33 20.55 16.07
C SER A 183 1.29 19.13 16.62
N ALA A 184 2.34 18.35 16.36
CA ALA A 184 2.57 17.11 17.10
C ALA A 184 2.66 17.38 18.63
N ALA A 185 2.73 18.66 19.04
CA ALA A 185 2.50 19.15 20.40
C ALA A 185 1.01 19.40 20.80
N SER A 186 0.02 19.01 19.99
CA SER A 186 -1.43 19.16 20.29
C SER A 186 -2.26 17.88 20.18
N PHE A 187 -1.74 16.78 19.64
CA PHE A 187 -2.40 15.47 19.72
C PHE A 187 -2.13 14.71 21.02
N ALA A 188 -1.58 15.39 22.03
CA ALA A 188 -1.86 15.04 23.40
C ALA A 188 -3.37 15.22 23.67
N SER A 189 -4.15 14.17 23.39
CA SER A 189 -5.37 13.85 24.12
C SER A 189 -6.31 15.03 24.38
N GLN A 190 -6.63 15.86 23.38
CA GLN A 190 -7.65 16.90 23.56
C GLN A 190 -8.95 16.54 22.86
N ASP A 191 -10.00 16.45 23.68
CA ASP A 191 -11.35 16.13 23.28
C ASP A 191 -11.88 17.20 22.32
N LYS A 192 -12.18 16.83 21.07
CA LYS A 192 -12.80 17.77 20.13
C LYS A 192 -14.28 17.85 20.42
N GLN A 193 -14.76 19.05 20.78
CA GLN A 193 -16.18 19.32 21.00
C GLN A 193 -16.91 19.41 19.65
N LEU A 194 -17.71 18.39 19.31
CA LEU A 194 -18.28 18.27 17.96
C LEU A 194 -19.64 18.95 17.80
N ILE A 195 -20.51 18.89 18.82
CA ILE A 195 -21.91 19.37 18.68
C ILE A 195 -22.43 19.90 20.02
N THR A 196 -23.11 21.06 20.01
CA THR A 196 -23.49 21.81 21.24
C THR A 196 -25.00 22.03 21.45
N THR A 197 -25.90 21.44 20.64
CA THR A 197 -27.35 21.76 20.73
C THR A 197 -28.30 20.55 20.88
N ASN A 198 -29.19 20.63 21.89
CA ASN A 198 -30.37 19.81 22.22
C ASN A 198 -30.82 18.75 21.18
N ARG A 199 -30.18 17.58 21.21
CA ARG A 199 -30.50 16.40 20.37
C ARG A 199 -30.56 15.14 21.26
N TYR A 200 -31.47 14.22 20.94
CA TYR A 200 -31.94 13.19 21.89
C TYR A 200 -31.34 11.79 21.68
N PHE A 201 -30.90 11.47 20.47
CA PHE A 201 -30.35 10.17 20.11
C PHE A 201 -29.22 10.37 19.12
N THR A 202 -28.10 9.70 19.32
CA THR A 202 -26.87 9.85 18.54
C THR A 202 -26.31 8.47 18.25
N SER A 203 -25.87 8.25 17.01
CA SER A 203 -25.08 7.07 16.62
C SER A 203 -23.90 7.56 15.81
N ILE A 204 -22.73 7.04 16.15
CA ILE A 204 -21.46 7.46 15.58
C ILE A 204 -20.77 6.20 15.06
N VAL A 205 -20.16 6.29 13.89
CA VAL A 205 -19.40 5.18 13.30
C VAL A 205 -18.18 5.74 12.58
N GLY A 206 -16.99 5.18 12.82
CA GLY A 206 -15.80 5.45 12.02
C GLY A 206 -15.94 4.88 10.60
N LEU A 207 -15.30 5.53 9.63
CA LEU A 207 -15.33 5.22 8.20
C LEU A 207 -13.96 4.68 7.77
N SER A 208 -13.90 4.00 6.63
CA SER A 208 -12.66 3.38 6.14
C SER A 208 -11.60 4.40 5.72
N ASP A 209 -11.99 5.65 5.44
CA ASP A 209 -11.11 6.78 5.09
C ASP A 209 -10.51 7.46 6.34
N GLY A 210 -10.48 6.77 7.48
CA GLY A 210 -10.04 7.33 8.77
C GLY A 210 -11.01 8.34 9.40
N GLY A 211 -12.02 8.81 8.67
CA GLY A 211 -13.05 9.73 9.16
C GLY A 211 -14.12 9.06 10.03
N TYR A 212 -15.15 9.81 10.41
CA TYR A 212 -16.32 9.27 11.12
C TYR A 212 -17.62 9.99 10.79
N LEU A 213 -18.73 9.26 10.86
CA LEU A 213 -20.08 9.75 10.63
C LEU A 213 -20.82 9.91 11.96
N VAL A 214 -21.34 11.10 12.23
CA VAL A 214 -22.22 11.35 13.37
C VAL A 214 -23.65 11.49 12.86
N SER A 215 -24.57 10.71 13.42
CA SER A 215 -25.99 10.79 13.09
C SER A 215 -26.83 11.06 14.34
N TRP A 216 -27.84 11.92 14.22
CA TRP A 216 -28.65 12.33 15.38
C TRP A 216 -30.12 12.62 15.07
N GLY A 217 -30.95 12.45 16.09
CA GLY A 217 -32.34 12.90 16.08
C GLY A 217 -32.47 14.40 16.38
N ARG A 218 -33.12 15.17 15.50
CA ARG A 218 -33.53 16.57 15.73
C ARG A 218 -35.01 16.65 16.03
N VAL A 219 -35.36 17.35 17.12
CA VAL A 219 -36.76 17.66 17.45
C VAL A 219 -37.11 19.05 16.94
N ILE A 220 -38.22 19.15 16.21
CA ILE A 220 -38.84 20.41 15.83
C ILE A 220 -40.04 20.60 16.77
N GLY A 221 -39.86 21.34 17.87
CA GLY A 221 -40.92 21.66 18.86
C GLY A 221 -41.28 20.56 19.87
N GLY A 222 -41.51 20.97 21.13
CA GLY A 222 -41.80 20.11 22.30
C GLY A 222 -40.83 20.34 23.47
N SER A 223 -41.05 19.67 24.62
CA SER A 223 -40.12 19.62 25.75
C SER A 223 -39.52 18.21 25.91
N GLU A 224 -38.41 18.11 26.64
CA GLU A 224 -37.71 16.86 26.96
C GLU A 224 -38.69 15.74 27.38
N GLY A 225 -38.66 14.63 26.63
CA GLY A 225 -39.52 13.47 26.86
C GLY A 225 -40.86 13.45 26.12
N GLN A 226 -41.28 14.49 25.37
CA GLN A 226 -42.51 14.52 24.56
C GLN A 226 -42.33 15.34 23.26
N PRO A 227 -41.60 14.84 22.24
CA PRO A 227 -41.36 15.56 20.99
C PRO A 227 -42.60 15.61 20.08
N THR A 228 -42.82 16.70 19.35
CA THR A 228 -44.00 16.87 18.46
C THR A 228 -43.73 16.65 16.96
N THR A 229 -42.48 16.84 16.52
CA THR A 229 -41.98 16.46 15.17
C THR A 229 -40.48 16.10 15.28
N GLY A 230 -40.02 15.10 14.53
CA GLY A 230 -38.63 14.60 14.56
C GLY A 230 -38.04 14.29 13.19
N SER A 231 -36.76 14.64 12.99
CA SER A 231 -35.93 14.29 11.83
C SER A 231 -34.69 13.51 12.27
N VAL A 232 -34.10 12.71 11.37
CA VAL A 232 -32.75 12.14 11.54
C VAL A 232 -31.81 12.86 10.58
N LEU A 233 -30.70 13.32 11.12
CA LEU A 233 -29.64 14.03 10.40
C LEU A 233 -28.33 13.26 10.53
N SER A 234 -27.41 13.46 9.60
CA SER A 234 -26.03 12.97 9.68
C SER A 234 -25.03 14.00 9.18
N GLN A 235 -23.79 13.92 9.66
CA GLN A 235 -22.64 14.72 9.22
C GLN A 235 -21.41 13.82 9.23
N LYS A 236 -20.63 13.86 8.15
CA LYS A 236 -19.33 13.19 8.06
C LYS A 236 -18.25 14.14 8.58
N TYR A 237 -17.23 13.58 9.19
CA TYR A 237 -16.06 14.26 9.72
C TYR A 237 -14.80 13.54 9.25
N PHE A 238 -13.72 14.28 9.02
CA PHE A 238 -12.38 13.72 8.80
C PHE A 238 -11.81 13.12 10.09
N ALA A 239 -10.69 12.39 10.00
CA ALA A 239 -10.02 11.78 11.15
C ALA A 239 -9.62 12.83 12.22
N ASN A 240 -9.19 14.00 11.77
CA ASN A 240 -8.89 15.18 12.60
C ASN A 240 -10.15 15.85 13.19
N GLY A 241 -11.34 15.33 12.86
CA GLY A 241 -12.66 15.77 13.31
C GLY A 241 -13.17 17.07 12.69
N GLU A 242 -12.55 17.55 11.60
CA GLU A 242 -13.12 18.62 10.78
C GLU A 242 -14.36 18.16 10.02
N GLU A 243 -15.27 19.09 9.73
CA GLU A 243 -16.52 18.77 9.01
C GLU A 243 -16.19 18.40 7.56
N ASN A 244 -16.49 17.16 7.17
CA ASN A 244 -16.36 16.68 5.79
C ASN A 244 -17.75 16.73 5.12
N GLY A 245 -17.99 17.73 4.28
CA GLY A 245 -19.25 17.93 3.56
C GLY A 245 -20.39 18.52 4.41
N ALA A 246 -21.61 18.51 3.87
CA ALA A 246 -22.77 19.15 4.48
C ALA A 246 -23.65 18.19 5.30
N ILE A 247 -24.38 18.72 6.29
CA ILE A 247 -25.34 17.95 7.08
C ILE A 247 -26.44 17.40 6.16
N GLU A 248 -26.59 16.09 6.14
CA GLU A 248 -27.66 15.40 5.39
C GLU A 248 -28.91 15.19 6.25
N GLU A 249 -30.09 15.45 5.69
CA GLU A 249 -31.37 15.09 6.30
C GLU A 249 -31.88 13.75 5.77
N ILE A 250 -31.61 12.69 6.53
CA ILE A 250 -31.91 11.31 6.12
C ILE A 250 -33.41 11.03 6.16
N TYR A 251 -34.09 11.57 7.18
CA TYR A 251 -35.52 11.45 7.37
C TYR A 251 -36.09 12.74 7.94
N SER A 252 -37.21 13.22 7.38
CA SER A 252 -37.95 14.35 7.93
C SER A 252 -39.46 14.16 7.84
N ARG A 253 -40.19 14.71 8.81
CA ARG A 253 -41.66 14.69 8.82
C ARG A 253 -42.24 16.06 9.15
N THR A 254 -42.92 16.66 8.17
CA THR A 254 -43.45 18.03 8.21
C THR A 254 -44.97 18.11 8.44
N THR A 255 -45.53 17.38 9.42
CA THR A 255 -47.00 17.43 9.64
C THR A 255 -47.43 18.17 10.90
N ASN A 256 -48.29 19.18 10.73
CA ASN A 256 -48.98 20.02 11.75
C ASN A 256 -49.91 19.27 12.74
N SER A 257 -49.71 17.97 13.01
CA SER A 257 -50.57 17.23 13.96
C SER A 257 -49.94 17.19 15.35
N HIS A 258 -50.39 18.11 16.21
CA HIS A 258 -49.99 18.34 17.61
C HIS A 258 -50.14 17.15 18.61
N TRP A 259 -50.25 15.89 18.16
CA TRP A 259 -50.66 14.78 19.04
C TRP A 259 -49.91 13.45 18.85
N THR A 260 -48.67 13.44 18.35
CA THR A 260 -47.90 12.18 18.27
C THR A 260 -46.47 12.38 18.77
N SER A 261 -46.13 11.69 19.86
CA SER A 261 -44.75 11.51 20.31
C SER A 261 -44.04 10.55 19.34
N ASP A 262 -43.64 11.08 18.20
CA ASP A 262 -42.81 10.33 17.26
C ASP A 262 -41.40 10.27 17.86
N TYR A 263 -41.08 9.16 18.52
CA TYR A 263 -39.70 8.84 18.87
C TYR A 263 -39.02 8.26 17.63
N VAL A 264 -37.80 8.71 17.36
CA VAL A 264 -36.96 8.15 16.31
C VAL A 264 -35.63 7.82 16.98
N SER A 265 -35.34 6.53 17.12
CA SER A 265 -33.99 6.05 17.42
C SER A 265 -33.27 5.78 16.11
N ASN A 266 -31.95 5.98 16.10
CA ASN A 266 -31.08 5.69 14.97
C ASN A 266 -29.87 4.87 15.42
N ARG A 267 -29.37 4.04 14.50
CA ARG A 267 -28.10 3.31 14.59
C ARG A 267 -27.41 3.32 13.24
N SER A 268 -26.09 3.29 13.25
CA SER A 268 -25.25 3.23 12.07
C SER A 268 -24.22 2.11 12.22
N ALA A 269 -23.86 1.48 11.10
CA ALA A 269 -22.73 0.57 11.00
C ALA A 269 -22.01 0.82 9.67
N VAL A 270 -20.70 0.61 9.63
CA VAL A 270 -19.93 0.65 8.40
C VAL A 270 -19.98 -0.68 7.70
N LEU A 271 -20.04 -0.62 6.38
CA LEU A 271 -19.98 -1.77 5.50
C LEU A 271 -18.61 -1.74 4.86
N ASP A 272 -17.77 -2.67 5.28
CA ASP A 272 -16.54 -2.95 4.55
C ASP A 272 -16.93 -3.63 3.23
N ASP A 273 -16.44 -3.07 2.11
CA ASP A 273 -16.62 -3.63 0.77
C ASP A 273 -15.32 -4.28 0.25
N GLY A 274 -14.25 -4.29 1.04
CA GLY A 274 -12.95 -4.85 0.69
C GLY A 274 -12.24 -4.12 -0.45
N SER A 275 -12.72 -2.93 -0.85
CA SER A 275 -12.14 -2.16 -1.96
C SER A 275 -11.07 -1.16 -1.54
N GLY A 276 -10.93 -0.90 -0.24
CA GLY A 276 -9.98 0.09 0.30
C GLY A 276 -10.33 1.55 0.00
N ALA A 277 -11.22 1.84 -0.96
CA ALA A 277 -11.38 3.19 -1.49
C ALA A 277 -12.44 4.03 -0.75
N TYR A 278 -13.66 3.56 -0.48
CA TYR A 278 -14.65 4.31 0.30
C TYR A 278 -15.70 3.37 0.91
N GLY A 279 -15.42 2.84 2.10
CA GLY A 279 -16.30 1.95 2.85
C GLY A 279 -17.70 2.53 2.98
N GLY A 280 -18.69 1.77 2.52
CA GLY A 280 -20.09 2.13 2.65
C GLY A 280 -20.53 2.22 4.11
N TYR A 281 -21.73 2.75 4.35
CA TYR A 281 -22.35 2.71 5.68
C TYR A 281 -23.86 2.51 5.58
N VAL A 282 -24.44 1.90 6.61
CA VAL A 282 -25.88 1.73 6.73
C VAL A 282 -26.38 2.52 7.91
N LEU A 283 -27.47 3.26 7.70
CA LEU A 283 -28.17 3.95 8.77
C LEU A 283 -29.59 3.43 8.89
N ALA A 284 -29.93 2.93 10.07
CA ALA A 284 -31.24 2.40 10.41
C ALA A 284 -31.94 3.28 11.46
N TYR A 285 -33.28 3.36 11.37
CA TYR A 285 -34.08 4.13 12.30
C TYR A 285 -35.47 3.53 12.55
N THR A 286 -36.00 3.77 13.76
CA THR A 286 -37.37 3.39 14.12
C THR A 286 -38.34 4.51 13.83
N ARG A 287 -39.48 4.19 13.21
CA ARG A 287 -40.61 5.10 13.05
C ARG A 287 -41.84 4.60 13.79
N HIS A 288 -42.43 5.47 14.60
CA HIS A 288 -43.76 5.26 15.17
C HIS A 288 -44.82 6.07 14.41
N ALA A 289 -45.87 5.42 13.89
CA ALA A 289 -46.99 6.11 13.26
C ALA A 289 -48.20 6.21 14.19
N SER A 290 -49.02 7.24 13.95
CA SER A 290 -49.98 7.81 14.90
C SER A 290 -51.14 6.93 15.37
N THR A 291 -51.41 5.77 14.75
CA THR A 291 -52.59 4.99 15.16
C THR A 291 -52.47 3.49 15.31
N ASN A 292 -51.49 2.74 14.77
CA ASN A 292 -51.28 1.30 15.10
C ASN A 292 -50.05 0.64 14.42
N SER A 293 -49.13 1.38 13.84
CA SER A 293 -48.01 0.79 13.08
C SER A 293 -46.68 1.42 13.47
N SER A 294 -45.67 0.57 13.70
CA SER A 294 -44.27 0.96 13.70
C SER A 294 -43.61 0.41 12.44
N SER A 295 -42.53 1.03 11.99
CA SER A 295 -41.68 0.47 10.94
C SER A 295 -40.22 0.71 11.28
N LEU A 296 -39.36 -0.22 10.90
CA LEU A 296 -37.92 0.00 10.82
C LEU A 296 -37.60 0.45 9.39
N GLY A 297 -36.92 1.58 9.25
CA GLY A 297 -36.39 2.08 7.98
C GLY A 297 -34.87 2.02 7.99
N PHE A 298 -34.26 1.74 6.85
CA PHE A 298 -32.81 1.88 6.71
C PHE A 298 -32.43 2.33 5.30
N LYS A 299 -31.25 2.95 5.18
CA LYS A 299 -30.60 3.34 3.94
C LYS A 299 -29.15 2.83 3.94
N VAL A 300 -28.68 2.37 2.80
CA VAL A 300 -27.32 1.87 2.61
C VAL A 300 -26.61 2.80 1.64
N TYR A 301 -25.51 3.38 2.09
CA TYR A 301 -24.61 4.26 1.35
C TYR A 301 -23.37 3.45 0.98
N ASP A 302 -22.88 3.57 -0.24
CA ASP A 302 -21.76 2.78 -0.79
C ASP A 302 -20.53 3.66 -1.09
N GLY A 303 -20.34 4.73 -0.32
CA GLY A 303 -19.24 5.69 -0.50
C GLY A 303 -19.47 6.70 -1.64
N LEU A 304 -20.11 6.29 -2.74
CA LEU A 304 -20.29 7.09 -3.96
C LEU A 304 -21.73 7.61 -4.15
N ASN A 305 -22.75 6.88 -3.68
CA ASN A 305 -24.14 7.28 -3.84
C ASN A 305 -24.65 8.13 -2.66
N LEU A 306 -24.73 9.44 -2.88
CA LEU A 306 -25.30 10.41 -1.93
C LEU A 306 -26.83 10.29 -1.71
N ASN A 307 -27.54 9.46 -2.50
CA ASN A 307 -29.01 9.37 -2.43
C ASN A 307 -29.55 7.92 -2.45
N PRO A 308 -29.32 7.13 -1.38
CA PRO A 308 -29.73 5.75 -1.35
C PRO A 308 -31.24 5.53 -1.16
N THR A 309 -31.72 4.40 -1.70
CA THR A 309 -33.13 4.02 -1.61
C THR A 309 -33.47 3.51 -0.21
N GLU A 310 -34.53 4.08 0.39
CA GLU A 310 -35.01 3.64 1.71
C GLU A 310 -35.73 2.29 1.62
N VAL A 311 -35.29 1.31 2.43
CA VAL A 311 -35.99 0.05 2.64
C VAL A 311 -36.78 0.11 3.94
N ARG A 312 -38.00 -0.45 3.94
CA ARG A 312 -38.91 -0.43 5.10
C ARG A 312 -39.42 -1.81 5.49
N ILE A 313 -39.36 -2.08 6.80
CA ILE A 313 -39.88 -3.29 7.42
C ILE A 313 -41.02 -2.90 8.37
N SER A 314 -42.18 -3.53 8.24
CA SER A 314 -43.28 -3.33 9.18
C SER A 314 -43.04 -4.12 10.46
N ILE A 315 -43.13 -3.47 11.61
CA ILE A 315 -42.92 -4.08 12.94
C ILE A 315 -44.10 -3.78 13.88
N PRO A 316 -44.32 -4.60 14.93
CA PRO A 316 -45.37 -4.34 15.91
C PRO A 316 -45.24 -2.95 16.55
N LYS A 317 -46.37 -2.39 16.97
CA LYS A 317 -46.41 -1.06 17.58
C LYS A 317 -45.52 -1.02 18.82
N PHE A 318 -44.77 0.08 18.96
CA PHE A 318 -43.82 0.33 20.04
C PHE A 318 -42.57 -0.53 20.02
N SER A 319 -42.33 -1.37 19.01
CA SER A 319 -41.02 -1.97 18.81
C SER A 319 -39.96 -0.91 18.49
N TRP A 320 -38.72 -1.11 18.93
CA TRP A 320 -37.60 -0.19 18.71
C TRP A 320 -36.34 -0.93 18.26
N LEU A 321 -35.57 -0.27 17.40
CA LEU A 321 -34.21 -0.65 17.02
C LEU A 321 -33.31 -0.61 18.26
N GLU A 322 -32.59 -1.70 18.51
CA GLU A 322 -31.59 -1.80 19.58
C GLU A 322 -30.19 -1.57 19.01
N GLU A 323 -29.86 -2.24 17.91
CA GLU A 323 -28.52 -2.25 17.33
C GLU A 323 -28.52 -2.62 15.84
N ILE A 324 -27.42 -2.26 15.17
CA ILE A 324 -27.04 -2.72 13.84
C ILE A 324 -25.58 -3.20 13.89
N LYS A 325 -25.29 -4.37 13.34
CA LYS A 325 -23.93 -4.92 13.26
C LYS A 325 -23.55 -5.14 11.79
N ALA A 326 -22.36 -4.66 11.43
CA ALA A 326 -21.72 -5.03 10.17
C ALA A 326 -21.30 -6.50 10.21
N LEU A 327 -21.29 -7.16 9.06
CA LEU A 327 -20.77 -8.52 8.91
C LEU A 327 -19.61 -8.50 7.92
N ASP A 328 -18.56 -9.28 8.18
CA ASP A 328 -17.38 -9.43 7.30
C ASP A 328 -17.74 -9.87 5.86
N SER A 329 -18.94 -10.43 5.67
CA SER A 329 -19.51 -10.69 4.34
C SER A 329 -19.89 -9.45 3.51
N GLY A 330 -19.74 -8.24 4.05
CA GLY A 330 -20.30 -6.98 3.54
C GLY A 330 -21.79 -6.77 3.85
N ASN A 331 -22.48 -7.78 4.42
CA ASN A 331 -23.89 -7.68 4.85
C ASN A 331 -24.01 -6.97 6.21
N PHE A 332 -25.24 -6.73 6.67
CA PHE A 332 -25.49 -6.20 8.02
C PHE A 332 -26.70 -6.86 8.70
N ALA A 333 -26.65 -6.94 10.04
CA ALA A 333 -27.72 -7.47 10.88
C ALA A 333 -28.46 -6.33 11.59
N LEU A 334 -29.79 -6.32 11.52
CA LEU A 334 -30.65 -5.44 12.31
C LEU A 334 -31.18 -6.18 13.53
N ILE A 335 -31.01 -5.59 14.72
CA ILE A 335 -31.47 -6.13 16.01
C ILE A 335 -32.52 -5.18 16.58
N TRP A 336 -33.72 -5.69 16.85
CA TRP A 336 -34.80 -4.88 17.41
C TRP A 336 -35.62 -5.63 18.45
N ARG A 337 -36.18 -4.86 19.38
CA ARG A 337 -37.07 -5.38 20.42
C ARG A 337 -38.52 -5.25 20.03
N GLU A 338 -39.25 -6.33 20.22
CA GLU A 338 -40.69 -6.37 20.00
C GLU A 338 -41.48 -6.04 21.26
N ALA A 339 -42.24 -4.95 21.22
CA ALA A 339 -42.95 -4.47 22.40
C ALA A 339 -44.07 -5.40 22.91
N SER A 340 -44.73 -6.17 22.04
CA SER A 340 -45.86 -7.02 22.45
C SER A 340 -45.43 -8.24 23.26
N ASP A 341 -44.25 -8.78 22.96
CA ASP A 341 -43.81 -10.08 23.46
C ASP A 341 -42.45 -10.02 24.18
N GLN A 342 -41.82 -8.83 24.25
CA GLN A 342 -40.48 -8.63 24.82
C GLN A 342 -39.41 -9.56 24.21
N LYS A 343 -39.56 -9.88 22.92
CA LYS A 343 -38.62 -10.73 22.17
C LYS A 343 -37.61 -9.86 21.45
N HIS A 344 -36.39 -10.34 21.37
CA HIS A 344 -35.37 -9.79 20.48
C HIS A 344 -35.53 -10.43 19.10
N SER A 345 -35.47 -9.63 18.05
CA SER A 345 -35.55 -10.09 16.67
C SER A 345 -34.35 -9.63 15.88
N ILE A 346 -33.85 -10.53 15.04
CA ILE A 346 -32.63 -10.34 14.24
C ILE A 346 -32.95 -10.72 12.80
N GLN A 347 -32.53 -9.89 11.86
CA GLN A 347 -32.62 -10.17 10.42
C GLN A 347 -31.38 -9.60 9.74
N VAL A 348 -30.70 -10.44 8.95
CA VAL A 348 -29.56 -10.05 8.12
C VAL A 348 -30.06 -9.55 6.78
N PHE A 349 -29.40 -8.53 6.24
CA PHE A 349 -29.66 -7.93 4.94
C PHE A 349 -28.36 -7.78 4.15
N THR A 350 -28.46 -7.93 2.82
CA THR A 350 -27.39 -7.56 1.90
C THR A 350 -27.20 -6.06 1.84
N GLN A 351 -26.07 -5.59 1.29
CA GLN A 351 -25.85 -4.17 0.96
C GLN A 351 -26.97 -3.60 0.09
N ALA A 352 -27.50 -4.39 -0.86
CA ALA A 352 -28.69 -4.02 -1.66
C ALA A 352 -30.03 -3.99 -0.86
N GLY A 353 -30.01 -4.20 0.45
CA GLY A 353 -31.19 -4.21 1.32
C GLY A 353 -32.08 -5.46 1.20
N VAL A 354 -31.56 -6.56 0.66
CA VAL A 354 -32.30 -7.84 0.48
C VAL A 354 -32.13 -8.71 1.72
N ALA A 355 -33.22 -9.25 2.28
CA ALA A 355 -33.16 -10.12 3.45
C ALA A 355 -32.40 -11.43 3.17
N VAL A 356 -31.45 -11.76 4.03
CA VAL A 356 -30.65 -13.00 4.03
C VAL A 356 -31.15 -13.92 5.14
N GLY A 357 -31.47 -15.17 4.80
CA GLY A 357 -32.00 -16.13 5.75
C GLY A 357 -33.37 -15.75 6.33
N ALA A 358 -33.81 -16.51 7.32
CA ALA A 358 -35.07 -16.25 8.02
C ALA A 358 -34.84 -15.37 9.26
N ARG A 359 -35.80 -14.50 9.56
CA ARG A 359 -35.84 -13.74 10.81
C ARG A 359 -35.74 -14.68 12.01
N VAL A 360 -34.79 -14.38 12.90
CA VAL A 360 -34.60 -15.06 14.17
C VAL A 360 -35.32 -14.26 15.26
N SER A 361 -36.02 -14.96 16.16
CA SER A 361 -36.71 -14.32 17.29
C SER A 361 -36.43 -15.09 18.59
N ILE A 362 -35.87 -14.41 19.58
CA ILE A 362 -35.42 -14.99 20.84
C ILE A 362 -36.26 -14.39 21.98
N ALA A 363 -37.08 -15.24 22.62
CA ALA A 363 -38.04 -14.80 23.64
C ALA A 363 -37.52 -14.89 25.08
N THR A 364 -36.40 -15.59 25.27
CA THR A 364 -35.80 -15.83 26.57
C THR A 364 -34.62 -14.91 26.87
N ALA A 365 -34.19 -14.11 25.88
CA ALA A 365 -33.05 -13.23 26.00
C ALA A 365 -33.42 -11.93 26.73
N LYS A 366 -32.50 -11.44 27.54
CA LYS A 366 -32.53 -10.09 28.13
C LYS A 366 -31.73 -9.09 27.27
N GLU A 367 -30.70 -9.58 26.60
CA GLU A 367 -29.85 -8.85 25.64
C GLU A 367 -29.31 -9.84 24.60
N VAL A 368 -29.02 -9.34 23.39
CA VAL A 368 -28.56 -10.11 22.23
C VAL A 368 -27.51 -9.30 21.48
N ASP A 369 -26.48 -9.97 21.01
CA ASP A 369 -25.45 -9.42 20.13
C ASP A 369 -25.18 -10.36 18.94
N VAL A 370 -24.60 -9.83 17.86
CA VAL A 370 -24.20 -10.55 16.65
C VAL A 370 -22.70 -10.36 16.43
N ILE A 371 -21.97 -11.47 16.49
CA ILE A 371 -20.52 -11.51 16.27
C ILE A 371 -20.28 -11.91 14.80
N PRO A 372 -19.73 -11.01 13.98
CA PRO A 372 -19.30 -11.38 12.63
C PRO A 372 -18.06 -12.26 12.71
N LEU A 373 -17.87 -13.18 11.76
CA LEU A 373 -16.68 -14.02 11.70
C LEU A 373 -15.96 -13.81 10.36
N VAL A 374 -14.63 -13.86 10.40
CA VAL A 374 -13.72 -13.68 9.24
C VAL A 374 -14.06 -14.59 8.06
N ASN A 375 -14.66 -15.76 8.32
CA ASN A 375 -15.10 -16.69 7.27
C ASN A 375 -16.48 -16.34 6.67
N HIS A 376 -16.97 -15.11 6.88
CA HIS A 376 -18.28 -14.58 6.47
C HIS A 376 -19.50 -15.21 7.18
N ASP A 377 -19.27 -16.11 8.14
CA ASP A 377 -20.33 -16.60 9.02
C ASP A 377 -20.62 -15.59 10.14
N TYR A 378 -21.63 -15.87 10.97
CA TYR A 378 -21.90 -15.05 12.16
C TYR A 378 -22.47 -15.88 13.30
N ILE A 379 -22.30 -15.39 14.53
CA ILE A 379 -22.84 -16.01 15.73
C ILE A 379 -23.82 -15.04 16.38
N ILE A 380 -25.03 -15.50 16.66
CA ILE A 380 -25.94 -14.77 17.54
C ILE A 380 -25.66 -15.24 18.96
N VAL A 381 -25.22 -14.32 19.82
CA VAL A 381 -25.02 -14.56 21.25
C VAL A 381 -26.08 -13.82 22.04
N TYR A 382 -26.51 -14.41 23.16
CA TYR A 382 -27.50 -13.78 24.02
C TYR A 382 -27.39 -14.32 25.43
N HIS A 383 -27.85 -13.54 26.41
CA HIS A 383 -28.00 -14.04 27.76
C HIS A 383 -29.47 -14.09 28.18
N ASP A 384 -29.83 -15.15 28.92
CA ASP A 384 -31.19 -15.34 29.41
C ASP A 384 -31.46 -14.59 30.74
N TYR A 385 -32.70 -14.65 31.21
CA TYR A 385 -33.11 -14.07 32.50
C TYR A 385 -32.45 -14.72 33.73
N TYR A 386 -31.69 -15.81 33.54
CA TYR A 386 -30.90 -16.48 34.57
C TYR A 386 -29.39 -16.22 34.42
N SER A 387 -28.99 -15.23 33.62
CA SER A 387 -27.59 -14.86 33.36
C SER A 387 -26.78 -15.94 32.63
N ASN A 388 -27.41 -16.94 31.98
CA ASN A 388 -26.69 -17.90 31.15
C ASN A 388 -26.47 -17.31 29.75
N ILE A 389 -25.25 -17.43 29.23
CA ILE A 389 -24.87 -16.97 27.89
C ILE A 389 -24.93 -18.15 26.92
N LYS A 390 -25.59 -17.94 25.80
CA LYS A 390 -25.83 -18.94 24.76
C LYS A 390 -25.45 -18.40 23.39
N GLY A 391 -25.10 -19.30 22.49
CA GLY A 391 -24.73 -18.99 21.12
C GLY A 391 -25.43 -19.90 20.11
N GLN A 392 -25.71 -19.35 18.92
CA GLN A 392 -26.10 -20.12 17.74
C GLN A 392 -25.32 -19.59 16.54
N LYS A 393 -24.53 -20.45 15.90
CA LYS A 393 -23.80 -20.13 14.68
C LYS A 393 -24.73 -20.20 13.46
N TYR A 394 -24.55 -19.29 12.53
CA TYR A 394 -25.19 -19.23 11.23
C TYR A 394 -24.13 -19.07 10.16
N ASN A 395 -24.36 -19.64 8.98
CA ASN A 395 -23.49 -19.36 7.85
C ASN A 395 -23.85 -18.03 7.15
N ALA A 396 -23.02 -17.58 6.23
CA ALA A 396 -23.27 -16.38 5.42
C ALA A 396 -24.66 -16.32 4.73
N ALA A 397 -25.27 -17.47 4.46
CA ALA A 397 -26.62 -17.56 3.88
C ALA A 397 -27.77 -17.46 4.91
N GLY A 398 -27.44 -17.24 6.19
CA GLY A 398 -28.38 -17.18 7.30
C GLY A 398 -28.96 -18.53 7.71
N ILE A 399 -28.25 -19.63 7.43
CA ILE A 399 -28.65 -20.99 7.81
C ILE A 399 -27.92 -21.40 9.09
N ALA A 400 -28.70 -21.77 10.11
CA ALA A 400 -28.15 -22.24 11.39
C ALA A 400 -27.23 -23.46 11.20
N GLN A 401 -26.04 -23.38 11.78
CA GLN A 401 -25.05 -24.46 11.82
C GLN A 401 -25.13 -25.15 13.17
N GLY A 402 -25.48 -26.44 13.18
CA GLY A 402 -25.69 -27.18 14.42
C GLY A 402 -26.90 -26.70 15.23
N GLY A 403 -26.86 -26.91 16.54
CA GLY A 403 -27.88 -26.40 17.47
C GLY A 403 -27.29 -25.36 18.41
N GLU A 404 -28.16 -24.75 19.22
CA GLU A 404 -27.77 -23.82 20.26
C GLU A 404 -26.77 -24.47 21.23
N PHE A 405 -25.74 -23.72 21.57
CA PHE A 405 -24.70 -24.13 22.51
C PHE A 405 -24.56 -23.13 23.65
N GLU A 406 -24.06 -23.63 24.77
CA GLU A 406 -23.89 -22.87 26.00
C GLU A 406 -22.47 -22.33 26.08
N LEU A 407 -22.33 -21.02 26.25
CA LEU A 407 -21.06 -20.31 26.34
C LEU A 407 -20.64 -20.11 27.81
N TYR A 408 -21.64 -19.83 28.66
CA TYR A 408 -21.48 -19.66 30.09
C TYR A 408 -22.79 -19.99 30.82
N THR A 409 -22.69 -20.69 31.95
CA THR A 409 -23.79 -20.83 32.91
C THR A 409 -23.39 -20.15 34.20
N ASP A 410 -24.26 -19.31 34.72
CA ASP A 410 -23.99 -18.64 35.97
C ASP A 410 -24.14 -19.61 37.15
N GLU A 411 -23.04 -19.83 37.86
CA GLU A 411 -23.03 -20.56 39.13
C GLU A 411 -23.19 -19.63 40.33
N THR A 412 -23.19 -18.32 40.09
CA THR A 412 -23.36 -17.27 41.09
C THR A 412 -24.81 -16.74 41.10
N ASN A 413 -25.15 -15.80 41.98
CA ASN A 413 -26.48 -15.15 41.97
C ASN A 413 -26.39 -13.72 41.41
N TYR A 414 -25.32 -13.44 40.66
CA TYR A 414 -25.04 -12.10 40.15
C TYR A 414 -25.81 -11.87 38.85
N GLN A 415 -26.27 -10.64 38.66
CA GLN A 415 -27.01 -10.31 37.44
C GLN A 415 -26.03 -9.90 36.35
N LEU A 416 -26.10 -10.53 35.19
CA LEU A 416 -25.41 -10.06 33.99
C LEU A 416 -26.06 -8.75 33.54
N LEU A 417 -25.22 -7.73 33.35
CA LEU A 417 -25.60 -6.36 33.04
C LEU A 417 -25.34 -5.96 31.58
N ASP A 418 -24.27 -6.48 30.98
CA ASP A 418 -23.81 -6.13 29.64
C ASP A 418 -23.11 -7.34 28.97
N LEU A 419 -23.32 -7.54 27.67
CA LEU A 419 -22.77 -8.63 26.84
C LEU A 419 -22.36 -8.09 25.46
N GLU A 420 -21.10 -8.30 25.08
CA GLU A 420 -20.55 -7.93 23.77
C GLU A 420 -19.71 -9.08 23.21
N GLY A 421 -19.48 -9.09 21.90
CA GLY A 421 -18.54 -9.99 21.27
C GLY A 421 -17.90 -9.41 20.01
N THR A 422 -16.70 -9.91 19.69
CA THR A 422 -15.95 -9.51 18.50
C THR A 422 -15.18 -10.70 17.92
N ALA A 423 -14.98 -10.71 16.60
CA ALA A 423 -14.02 -11.60 15.96
C ALA A 423 -12.63 -10.95 15.98
N LEU A 424 -11.61 -11.75 16.23
CA LEU A 424 -10.21 -11.34 16.19
C LEU A 424 -9.65 -11.65 14.80
N ALA A 425 -8.70 -10.83 14.33
CA ALA A 425 -8.07 -10.98 13.00
C ALA A 425 -7.44 -12.37 12.79
N ASN A 426 -7.05 -13.06 13.87
CA ASN A 426 -6.51 -14.42 13.83
C ASN A 426 -7.57 -15.52 13.59
N GLY A 427 -8.83 -15.16 13.32
CA GLY A 427 -9.95 -16.08 13.08
C GLY A 427 -10.59 -16.69 14.34
N GLN A 428 -10.21 -16.21 15.53
CA GLN A 428 -10.89 -16.51 16.79
C GLN A 428 -12.05 -15.55 17.01
N TYR A 429 -12.93 -15.84 17.96
CA TYR A 429 -13.87 -14.86 18.47
C TYR A 429 -13.91 -14.87 19.98
N MET A 430 -14.28 -13.73 20.54
CA MET A 430 -14.37 -13.52 21.97
C MET A 430 -15.75 -13.00 22.33
N ILE A 431 -16.21 -13.40 23.51
CA ILE A 431 -17.32 -12.78 24.20
C ILE A 431 -16.82 -12.13 25.48
N THR A 432 -17.33 -10.95 25.79
CA THR A 432 -17.09 -10.21 27.02
C THR A 432 -18.41 -9.93 27.72
N TRP A 433 -18.42 -10.02 29.04
CA TRP A 433 -19.64 -9.74 29.80
C TRP A 433 -19.33 -9.16 31.17
N GLN A 434 -20.30 -8.41 31.69
CA GLN A 434 -20.20 -7.76 32.98
C GLN A 434 -21.29 -8.27 33.94
N PHE A 435 -20.92 -8.52 35.20
CA PHE A 435 -21.88 -8.77 36.29
C PHE A 435 -22.11 -7.52 37.16
N ASP A 436 -23.15 -7.56 37.99
CA ASP A 436 -23.44 -6.55 39.03
C ASP A 436 -22.40 -6.50 40.17
N ASN A 437 -21.46 -7.44 40.20
CA ASN A 437 -20.25 -7.37 41.03
C ASN A 437 -19.14 -6.47 40.45
N LYS A 438 -19.36 -5.90 39.25
CA LYS A 438 -18.55 -4.86 38.57
C LYS A 438 -17.24 -5.34 37.92
N GLU A 439 -17.11 -6.63 37.62
CA GLU A 439 -15.95 -7.18 36.90
C GLU A 439 -16.32 -7.41 35.43
N ILE A 440 -15.34 -7.25 34.53
CA ILE A 440 -15.47 -7.60 33.11
C ILE A 440 -14.73 -8.91 32.87
N TYR A 441 -15.45 -9.90 32.36
CA TYR A 441 -14.95 -11.23 32.06
C TYR A 441 -14.95 -11.49 30.56
N ALA A 442 -14.10 -12.41 30.14
CA ALA A 442 -14.02 -12.85 28.76
C ALA A 442 -13.84 -14.37 28.61
N LYS A 443 -14.21 -14.88 27.43
CA LYS A 443 -13.87 -16.23 26.93
C LYS A 443 -13.53 -16.15 25.46
N ILE A 444 -12.54 -16.94 25.04
CA ILE A 444 -12.06 -17.00 23.66
C ILE A 444 -12.40 -18.36 23.06
N PHE A 445 -12.86 -18.35 21.82
CA PHE A 445 -13.24 -19.51 21.04
C PHE A 445 -12.57 -19.48 19.66
N ASP A 446 -12.38 -20.64 19.05
CA ASP A 446 -12.00 -20.70 17.65
C ASP A 446 -13.21 -20.44 16.73
N GLN A 447 -12.97 -20.26 15.43
CA GLN A 447 -14.01 -20.14 14.40
C GLN A 447 -15.07 -21.26 14.40
N ASN A 448 -14.78 -22.42 14.97
CA ASN A 448 -15.70 -23.57 15.05
C ASN A 448 -16.48 -23.60 16.37
N SER A 449 -16.38 -22.55 17.19
CA SER A 449 -16.98 -22.45 18.52
C SER A 449 -16.42 -23.45 19.53
N ASN A 450 -15.19 -23.94 19.34
CA ASN A 450 -14.47 -24.67 20.37
C ASN A 450 -13.81 -23.69 21.33
N LEU A 451 -13.87 -23.98 22.63
CA LEU A 451 -13.26 -23.15 23.67
C LEU A 451 -11.73 -23.18 23.57
N ILE A 452 -11.11 -22.00 23.41
CA ILE A 452 -9.66 -21.81 23.43
C ILE A 452 -9.20 -21.38 24.82
N LYS A 453 -9.84 -20.36 25.39
CA LYS A 453 -9.56 -19.87 26.75
C LYS A 453 -10.86 -19.78 27.53
N ASP A 454 -10.91 -20.52 28.65
CA ASP A 454 -12.03 -20.44 29.59
C ASP A 454 -12.02 -19.11 30.36
N LYS A 455 -13.09 -18.86 31.13
CA LYS A 455 -13.36 -17.57 31.79
C LYS A 455 -12.11 -16.96 32.42
N PHE A 456 -11.74 -15.78 31.97
CA PHE A 456 -10.68 -14.96 32.57
C PHE A 456 -11.17 -13.52 32.75
N GLU A 457 -10.51 -12.80 33.65
CA GLU A 457 -10.85 -11.42 34.02
C GLU A 457 -10.05 -10.45 33.15
N LEU A 458 -10.73 -9.41 32.63
CA LEU A 458 -10.10 -8.29 31.93
C LEU A 458 -9.98 -7.06 32.83
N VAL A 459 -10.97 -6.83 33.70
CA VAL A 459 -10.99 -5.68 34.62
C VAL A 459 -11.39 -6.15 36.03
N SER A 460 -10.54 -5.86 37.01
CA SER A 460 -10.68 -6.28 38.41
C SER A 460 -11.54 -5.34 39.27
N ALA A 461 -12.20 -5.88 40.29
CA ALA A 461 -13.10 -5.13 41.18
C ALA A 461 -12.40 -4.27 42.25
N GLU A 462 -11.09 -4.39 42.46
CA GLU A 462 -10.45 -3.88 43.70
C GLU A 462 -10.50 -2.33 43.84
N ASN A 463 -10.77 -1.60 42.75
CA ASN A 463 -10.83 -0.13 42.76
C ASN A 463 -12.16 0.48 42.26
N THR A 464 -13.15 -0.32 41.87
CA THR A 464 -14.28 0.20 41.07
C THR A 464 -15.54 0.49 41.90
N ASN A 465 -15.90 1.78 41.98
CA ASN A 465 -17.24 2.18 42.39
C ASN A 465 -18.16 2.26 41.17
N ASN A 466 -18.57 1.08 40.67
CA ASN A 466 -19.54 0.86 39.58
C ASN A 466 -18.90 0.89 38.18
N ILE A 467 -18.92 -0.26 37.49
CA ILE A 467 -18.77 -0.37 36.03
C ILE A 467 -20.19 -0.57 35.49
N ALA A 468 -20.54 0.10 34.39
CA ALA A 468 -21.91 0.08 33.87
C ALA A 468 -22.03 -0.54 32.46
N VAL A 469 -21.10 -0.23 31.57
CA VAL A 469 -21.10 -0.62 30.15
C VAL A 469 -19.64 -0.72 29.67
N HIS A 470 -19.33 -1.66 28.78
CA HIS A 470 -18.05 -1.77 28.08
C HIS A 470 -18.23 -1.89 26.56
N ARG A 471 -17.18 -1.53 25.81
CA ARG A 471 -17.08 -1.74 24.36
C ARG A 471 -15.77 -2.41 24.03
N ILE A 472 -15.79 -3.23 22.99
CA ILE A 472 -14.62 -3.97 22.51
C ILE A 472 -14.50 -3.85 21.00
N ALA A 473 -13.27 -3.71 20.52
CA ALA A 473 -12.95 -3.78 19.11
C ALA A 473 -11.71 -4.67 18.94
N ALA A 474 -11.71 -5.48 17.88
CA ALA A 474 -10.48 -6.15 17.47
C ALA A 474 -9.54 -5.11 16.86
N LEU A 475 -8.29 -5.50 16.68
CA LEU A 475 -7.29 -4.73 15.96
C LEU A 475 -6.77 -5.60 14.83
N GLU A 476 -6.37 -4.99 13.71
CA GLU A 476 -5.82 -5.67 12.53
C GLU A 476 -4.65 -6.60 12.87
N ASN A 477 -3.82 -6.23 13.85
CA ASN A 477 -2.69 -7.02 14.32
C ASN A 477 -3.11 -8.29 15.13
N GLY A 478 -4.40 -8.49 15.37
CA GLY A 478 -4.98 -9.62 16.10
C GLY A 478 -5.16 -9.40 17.60
N ASP A 479 -4.72 -8.26 18.14
CA ASP A 479 -5.03 -7.82 19.50
C ASP A 479 -6.46 -7.24 19.59
N PHE A 480 -6.81 -6.72 20.76
CA PHE A 480 -8.08 -6.00 20.92
C PHE A 480 -7.96 -4.85 21.93
N VAL A 481 -8.82 -3.86 21.77
CA VAL A 481 -8.96 -2.75 22.73
C VAL A 481 -10.28 -2.88 23.49
N LEU A 482 -10.22 -2.64 24.79
CA LEU A 482 -11.38 -2.55 25.67
C LEU A 482 -11.54 -1.11 26.15
N VAL A 483 -12.76 -0.58 26.07
CA VAL A 483 -13.15 0.71 26.63
C VAL A 483 -14.26 0.48 27.66
N TRP A 484 -14.15 1.09 28.85
CA TRP A 484 -15.14 0.88 29.92
C TRP A 484 -15.37 2.12 30.79
N GLU A 485 -16.58 2.20 31.34
CA GLU A 485 -16.95 3.19 32.35
C GLU A 485 -16.55 2.69 33.76
N GLU A 486 -15.95 3.56 34.57
CA GLU A 486 -15.62 3.26 35.96
C GLU A 486 -15.92 4.44 36.90
N GLY A 487 -16.40 4.10 38.09
CA GLY A 487 -16.51 5.03 39.20
C GLY A 487 -17.82 5.82 39.21
N THR A 488 -18.11 6.48 40.34
CA THR A 488 -19.35 7.26 40.50
C THR A 488 -19.42 8.50 39.61
N ALA A 489 -18.26 8.95 39.11
CA ALA A 489 -18.17 10.05 38.16
C ALA A 489 -18.42 9.60 36.72
N LYS A 490 -18.58 8.28 36.47
CA LYS A 490 -18.72 7.69 35.14
C LYS A 490 -17.53 8.06 34.25
N SER A 491 -16.33 7.72 34.71
CA SER A 491 -15.07 8.00 34.03
C SER A 491 -14.79 6.94 32.98
N LEU A 492 -14.40 7.34 31.77
CA LEU A 492 -14.12 6.44 30.66
C LEU A 492 -12.63 6.10 30.62
N PHE A 493 -12.33 4.82 30.47
CA PHE A 493 -10.96 4.30 30.38
C PHE A 493 -10.82 3.37 29.19
N TRP A 494 -9.59 3.19 28.72
CA TRP A 494 -9.25 2.21 27.69
C TRP A 494 -7.93 1.50 27.99
N GLN A 495 -7.76 0.31 27.42
CA GLN A 495 -6.51 -0.47 27.46
C GLN A 495 -6.47 -1.48 26.30
N VAL A 496 -5.27 -1.76 25.79
CA VAL A 496 -5.04 -2.81 24.79
C VAL A 496 -4.78 -4.13 25.50
N PHE A 497 -5.25 -5.21 24.90
CA PHE A 497 -4.99 -6.56 25.34
C PHE A 497 -4.50 -7.38 24.17
N ALA A 498 -3.53 -8.25 24.42
CA ALA A 498 -3.10 -9.21 23.43
C ALA A 498 -4.26 -10.13 23.04
N ALA A 499 -4.17 -10.80 21.89
CA ALA A 499 -5.16 -11.80 21.45
C ALA A 499 -5.52 -12.86 22.51
N ASP A 500 -4.58 -13.19 23.41
CA ASP A 500 -4.81 -14.15 24.50
C ASP A 500 -5.49 -13.54 25.74
N GLY A 501 -5.71 -12.23 25.76
CA GLY A 501 -6.32 -11.46 26.84
C GLY A 501 -5.35 -11.01 27.93
N SER A 502 -4.03 -11.08 27.71
CA SER A 502 -3.04 -10.43 28.57
C SER A 502 -3.00 -8.91 28.31
N GLU A 503 -2.82 -8.12 29.36
CA GLU A 503 -2.74 -6.66 29.28
C GLU A 503 -1.52 -6.21 28.45
N LYS A 504 -1.74 -5.27 27.51
CA LYS A 504 -0.70 -4.55 26.76
C LYS A 504 -0.77 -3.06 27.10
N GLY A 505 0.30 -2.55 27.68
CA GLY A 505 0.36 -1.17 28.18
C GLY A 505 -0.48 -0.93 29.43
N GLU A 506 -0.38 0.29 29.97
CA GLU A 506 -1.15 0.70 31.15
C GLU A 506 -2.55 1.20 30.77
N LYS A 507 -3.54 0.96 31.65
CA LYS A 507 -4.87 1.58 31.60
C LYS A 507 -4.79 3.10 31.47
N GLN A 508 -5.48 3.65 30.47
CA GLN A 508 -5.50 5.08 30.17
C GLN A 508 -6.86 5.72 30.44
N PHE A 509 -6.86 6.96 30.94
CA PHE A 509 -8.05 7.77 31.17
C PHE A 509 -8.44 8.55 29.91
N ILE A 510 -9.75 8.64 29.63
CA ILE A 510 -10.32 9.46 28.56
C ILE A 510 -10.96 10.71 29.17
N ASP A 511 -12.13 10.58 29.80
CA ASP A 511 -12.92 11.71 30.31
C ASP A 511 -13.89 11.26 31.44
N ASP A 512 -14.61 12.18 32.10
CA ASP A 512 -15.62 11.93 33.13
C ASP A 512 -17.00 12.55 32.86
N GLY A 513 -18.03 12.13 33.61
CA GLY A 513 -19.38 12.67 33.46
C GLY A 513 -20.13 12.15 32.23
N ILE A 514 -19.80 10.93 31.80
CA ILE A 514 -20.25 10.33 30.54
C ILE A 514 -21.66 9.74 30.66
N TYR A 515 -22.44 9.73 29.58
CA TYR A 515 -23.76 9.09 29.54
C TYR A 515 -23.81 7.90 28.58
N GLU A 516 -23.14 8.01 27.44
CA GLU A 516 -23.10 7.02 26.35
C GLU A 516 -21.72 7.12 25.67
N PHE A 517 -21.17 6.01 25.22
CA PHE A 517 -19.94 5.96 24.42
C PHE A 517 -20.01 4.83 23.39
N GLU A 518 -19.26 4.99 22.31
CA GLU A 518 -19.06 4.00 21.25
C GLU A 518 -17.57 3.91 20.92
N LEU A 519 -17.16 2.75 20.42
CA LEU A 519 -15.81 2.43 20.02
C LEU A 519 -15.84 2.02 18.54
N THR A 520 -14.92 2.52 17.75
CA THR A 520 -14.76 2.10 16.35
C THR A 520 -13.30 1.86 16.04
N GLU A 521 -12.99 0.68 15.51
CA GLU A 521 -11.72 0.37 14.87
C GLU A 521 -11.56 1.19 13.59
N LEU A 522 -10.34 1.64 13.32
CA LEU A 522 -9.94 2.35 12.11
C LEU A 522 -8.80 1.56 11.45
N VAL A 523 -8.56 1.86 10.17
CA VAL A 523 -7.47 1.27 9.40
C VAL A 523 -6.12 1.53 10.09
N GLY A 524 -5.19 0.57 10.01
CA GLY A 524 -3.85 0.69 10.60
C GLY A 524 -3.78 0.42 12.11
N GLY A 525 -4.82 -0.17 12.70
CA GLY A 525 -4.85 -0.48 14.14
C GLY A 525 -5.15 0.72 15.04
N SER A 526 -5.53 1.86 14.47
CA SER A 526 -6.07 2.99 15.23
C SER A 526 -7.53 2.75 15.64
N PHE A 527 -8.05 3.49 16.61
CA PHE A 527 -9.46 3.45 16.97
C PHE A 527 -9.95 4.81 17.46
N ALA A 528 -11.24 5.09 17.25
CA ALA A 528 -11.89 6.27 17.77
C ALA A 528 -12.80 5.89 18.95
N VAL A 529 -12.66 6.61 20.06
CA VAL A 529 -13.62 6.57 21.16
C VAL A 529 -14.47 7.81 21.09
N ASN A 530 -15.77 7.61 20.96
CA ASN A 530 -16.75 8.67 20.90
C ASN A 530 -17.62 8.63 22.14
N TRP A 531 -17.88 9.77 22.76
CA TRP A 531 -18.72 9.81 23.95
C TRP A 531 -19.59 11.05 24.03
N LYS A 532 -20.61 10.94 24.88
CA LYS A 532 -21.53 12.02 25.20
C LYS A 532 -21.41 12.39 26.66
N ALA A 533 -20.95 13.61 26.93
CA ALA A 533 -21.03 14.23 28.24
C ALA A 533 -22.08 15.36 28.19
N SER A 534 -23.14 15.22 29.00
CA SER A 534 -24.28 16.14 29.00
C SER A 534 -24.97 16.27 27.63
N SER A 535 -25.06 17.49 27.07
CA SER A 535 -25.61 17.78 25.73
C SER A 535 -24.54 17.86 24.63
N THR A 536 -23.29 17.51 24.96
CA THR A 536 -22.13 17.65 24.08
C THR A 536 -21.62 16.28 23.67
N ILE A 537 -21.18 16.19 22.41
CA ILE A 537 -20.51 15.00 21.86
C ILE A 537 -19.03 15.30 21.69
N TYR A 538 -18.21 14.34 22.07
CA TYR A 538 -16.77 14.37 21.97
C TYR A 538 -16.29 13.14 21.22
N SER A 539 -15.17 13.29 20.53
CA SER A 539 -14.42 12.20 19.93
C SER A 539 -12.96 12.33 20.31
N LYS A 540 -12.30 11.19 20.48
CA LYS A 540 -10.87 11.06 20.66
C LYS A 540 -10.39 9.95 19.75
N LEU A 541 -9.56 10.33 18.78
CA LEU A 541 -8.75 9.40 18.02
C LEU A 541 -7.65 8.87 18.94
N ILE A 542 -7.49 7.55 18.97
CA ILE A 542 -6.46 6.87 19.73
C ILE A 542 -5.79 5.89 18.79
N LYS A 543 -4.54 6.17 18.43
CA LYS A 543 -3.73 5.23 17.67
C LYS A 543 -3.27 4.14 18.65
N THR A 544 -3.58 2.85 18.40
CA THR A 544 -2.90 1.80 19.16
C THR A 544 -1.49 1.70 18.62
N ALA A 545 -0.56 1.31 19.48
CA ALA A 545 0.87 1.26 19.23
C ALA A 545 1.33 0.26 18.14
N SER A 546 0.54 -0.03 17.10
CA SER A 546 1.10 -0.36 15.78
C SER A 546 1.64 0.88 15.06
N ASP A 547 1.10 2.07 15.37
CA ASP A 547 1.54 3.39 14.88
C ASP A 547 1.87 4.37 16.03
N ASP A 548 2.44 3.89 17.14
CA ASP A 548 3.57 4.66 17.66
C ASP A 548 4.71 4.19 16.76
N SER A 549 4.77 4.74 15.54
CA SER A 549 5.98 4.67 14.72
C SER A 549 7.05 5.14 15.67
N ALA A 550 7.85 4.22 16.16
CA ALA A 550 8.95 4.55 17.04
C ALA A 550 9.67 5.70 16.35
N MET A 551 9.80 6.86 17.00
CA MET A 551 10.23 8.06 16.28
C MET A 551 11.53 7.71 15.55
N VAL A 552 11.58 7.95 14.23
CA VAL A 552 12.78 7.65 13.46
C VAL A 552 13.88 8.52 14.03
N ALA A 553 14.76 7.91 14.83
CA ALA A 553 15.83 8.63 15.51
C ALA A 553 16.88 9.14 14.50
N GLY A 554 16.88 8.53 13.30
CA GLY A 554 17.60 8.89 12.10
C GLY A 554 17.60 7.72 11.10
N SER A 555 17.86 8.02 9.84
CA SER A 555 18.17 7.04 8.78
C SER A 555 19.62 7.25 8.34
N ALA A 556 20.38 6.17 8.17
CA ALA A 556 21.67 6.23 7.50
C ALA A 556 22.08 4.88 6.91
N ASN A 557 23.08 4.95 6.03
CA ASN A 557 23.72 3.78 5.49
C ASN A 557 24.46 3.01 6.58
N ASP A 558 24.60 1.71 6.39
CA ASP A 558 25.33 0.86 7.30
C ASP A 558 26.78 1.34 7.52
N GLY A 559 27.21 1.43 8.78
CA GLY A 559 28.53 1.92 9.20
C GLY A 559 28.60 3.41 9.54
N ASP A 560 27.56 4.20 9.22
CA ASP A 560 27.52 5.63 9.55
C ASP A 560 27.19 5.90 11.03
N SER A 561 27.61 7.07 11.51
CA SER A 561 27.25 7.58 12.83
C SER A 561 25.99 8.43 12.73
N ILE A 562 24.93 7.97 13.36
CA ILE A 562 23.60 8.58 13.30
C ILE A 562 23.39 9.41 14.55
N ASN A 563 23.10 10.71 14.41
CA ASN A 563 22.71 11.54 15.54
C ASN A 563 21.36 11.05 16.06
N LEU A 564 21.26 10.75 17.35
CA LEU A 564 19.97 10.44 17.96
C LEU A 564 19.26 11.76 18.26
N ILE A 565 18.17 12.03 17.52
CA ILE A 565 17.26 13.11 17.87
C ILE A 565 16.43 12.64 19.06
N ILE A 566 16.89 12.98 20.27
CA ILE A 566 16.11 12.71 21.48
C ILE A 566 15.03 13.79 21.57
N PRO A 567 13.73 13.44 21.55
CA PRO A 567 12.65 14.41 21.60
C PRO A 567 12.75 15.28 22.85
N GLU A 568 12.18 16.50 22.79
CA GLU A 568 12.13 17.38 23.95
C GLU A 568 11.14 16.83 24.99
N ILE A 569 11.60 15.88 25.80
CA ILE A 569 10.81 15.33 26.90
C ILE A 569 10.62 16.46 27.91
N SER A 570 9.39 16.74 28.34
CA SER A 570 9.08 17.73 29.38
C SER A 570 9.87 17.44 30.67
N GLN A 571 11.09 17.95 30.77
CA GLN A 571 11.98 17.69 31.89
C GLN A 571 11.51 18.52 33.09
N PRO A 572 11.17 17.91 34.24
CA PRO A 572 11.11 18.68 35.47
C PRO A 572 12.54 19.14 35.82
N ALA A 573 12.64 20.29 36.51
CA ALA A 573 13.90 20.98 36.82
C ALA A 573 14.97 20.15 37.58
N VAL A 574 14.68 18.89 37.94
CA VAL A 574 15.63 17.92 38.52
C VAL A 574 15.20 16.49 38.12
N ALA A 575 15.75 15.94 37.04
CA ALA A 575 15.69 14.51 36.76
C ALA A 575 16.79 13.78 37.56
N GLU A 576 16.47 12.64 38.19
CA GLU A 576 17.45 11.91 39.03
C GLU A 576 18.29 10.88 38.24
N SER A 577 17.80 10.34 37.11
CA SER A 577 18.57 9.48 36.18
C SER A 577 17.90 9.30 34.81
N MET A 578 18.68 9.16 33.73
CA MET A 578 18.23 8.84 32.36
C MET A 578 19.03 7.66 31.80
N GLN A 579 18.35 6.70 31.15
CA GLN A 579 18.97 5.51 30.58
C GLN A 579 18.44 5.23 29.18
N ILE A 580 19.31 4.74 28.29
CA ILE A 580 18.91 4.14 27.00
C ILE A 580 19.10 2.64 27.13
N GLU A 581 18.06 1.88 26.76
CA GLU A 581 18.09 0.43 26.61
C GLU A 581 17.99 0.05 25.13
N LEU A 582 18.79 -0.93 24.71
CA LEU A 582 18.76 -1.46 23.36
C LEU A 582 17.97 -2.78 23.40
N ALA A 583 16.72 -2.76 22.93
CA ALA A 583 15.70 -3.79 23.17
C ALA A 583 16.01 -5.14 22.51
N ALA A 584 16.80 -5.14 21.44
CA ALA A 584 17.39 -6.34 20.84
C ALA A 584 18.76 -5.96 20.27
N ILE A 585 19.84 -6.54 20.79
CA ILE A 585 21.19 -6.17 20.35
C ILE A 585 21.73 -7.20 19.35
N PRO A 586 21.95 -6.82 18.09
CA PRO A 586 23.06 -7.34 17.32
C PRO A 586 24.38 -6.88 17.99
N GLN A 587 25.24 -7.82 18.34
CA GLN A 587 26.46 -7.55 19.10
C GLN A 587 27.43 -6.61 18.34
N GLY A 588 27.83 -5.49 18.95
CA GLY A 588 28.92 -4.64 18.44
C GLY A 588 28.58 -3.17 18.14
N TYR A 589 27.31 -2.78 18.26
CA TYR A 589 26.86 -1.38 18.09
C TYR A 589 27.53 -0.45 19.09
N MET A 590 27.86 0.77 18.65
CA MET A 590 28.53 1.78 19.50
C MET A 590 27.63 3.00 19.69
N LEU A 591 27.30 3.32 20.93
CA LEU A 591 26.70 4.59 21.32
C LEU A 591 27.81 5.55 21.78
N ALA A 592 27.84 6.78 21.27
CA ALA A 592 28.83 7.79 21.62
C ALA A 592 28.18 9.14 21.96
N GLY A 593 28.86 9.96 22.74
CA GLY A 593 28.42 11.31 23.10
C GLY A 593 29.51 12.13 23.80
N VAL A 594 29.15 13.27 24.37
CA VAL A 594 30.05 14.08 25.21
C VAL A 594 29.42 14.39 26.56
N LEU A 595 30.23 14.57 27.60
CA LEU A 595 29.74 15.02 28.90
C LEU A 595 29.37 16.51 28.86
N ALA A 596 28.15 16.85 29.26
CA ALA A 596 27.66 18.24 29.29
C ALA A 596 28.54 19.18 30.14
N ALA A 597 29.17 18.64 31.20
CA ALA A 597 29.93 19.44 32.16
C ALA A 597 31.36 19.80 31.71
N ASN A 598 31.97 19.07 30.77
CA ASN A 598 33.38 19.26 30.41
C ASN A 598 33.72 19.01 28.93
N GLY A 599 32.75 18.60 28.11
CA GLY A 599 32.94 18.36 26.67
C GLY A 599 33.83 17.17 26.33
N ASN A 600 34.16 16.30 27.30
CA ASN A 600 34.96 15.11 27.01
C ASN A 600 34.11 14.04 26.32
N PRO A 601 34.64 13.36 25.29
CA PRO A 601 33.94 12.28 24.62
C PRO A 601 33.79 11.07 25.54
N VAL A 602 32.66 10.38 25.39
CA VAL A 602 32.29 9.14 26.07
C VAL A 602 31.66 8.20 25.05
N SER A 603 31.88 6.90 25.20
CA SER A 603 31.24 5.89 24.36
C SER A 603 30.95 4.61 25.12
N PHE A 604 30.02 3.83 24.58
CA PHE A 604 29.55 2.56 25.10
C PHE A 604 29.34 1.60 23.92
N THR A 605 29.96 0.43 23.96
CA THR A 605 29.75 -0.62 22.96
C THR A 605 28.87 -1.71 23.57
N ALA A 606 27.78 -2.01 22.87
CA ALA A 606 26.82 -3.04 23.24
C ALA A 606 27.48 -4.43 23.32
N SER A 607 27.13 -5.20 24.35
CA SER A 607 27.58 -6.60 24.50
C SER A 607 26.43 -7.49 24.95
N ALA A 608 26.58 -8.80 24.77
CA ALA A 608 25.58 -9.79 25.16
C ALA A 608 25.17 -9.74 26.67
N THR A 609 25.93 -9.05 27.52
CA THR A 609 25.67 -8.93 28.96
C THR A 609 25.43 -7.50 29.43
N SER A 610 25.46 -6.51 28.53
CA SER A 610 25.29 -5.09 28.88
C SER A 610 24.61 -4.36 27.73
N GLN A 611 23.36 -3.97 27.97
CA GLN A 611 22.45 -3.37 26.98
C GLN A 611 21.88 -2.01 27.39
N VAL A 612 22.23 -1.57 28.60
CA VAL A 612 21.71 -0.34 29.21
C VAL A 612 22.87 0.62 29.47
N VAL A 613 22.70 1.88 29.10
CA VAL A 613 23.69 2.95 29.29
C VAL A 613 23.05 4.15 30.01
N ASP A 614 23.74 4.63 31.05
CA ASP A 614 23.36 5.83 31.79
C ASP A 614 23.88 7.08 31.06
N ILE A 615 22.95 7.89 30.58
CA ILE A 615 23.22 9.11 29.80
C ILE A 615 22.90 10.39 30.59
N SER A 616 22.64 10.28 31.90
CA SER A 616 22.20 11.40 32.76
C SER A 616 23.12 12.63 32.73
N THR A 617 24.40 12.45 32.38
CA THR A 617 25.41 13.52 32.33
C THR A 617 25.86 13.89 30.91
N TRP A 618 25.27 13.29 29.89
CA TRP A 618 25.65 13.49 28.49
C TRP A 618 24.96 14.75 27.95
N ASP A 619 25.58 15.38 26.95
CA ASP A 619 24.92 16.39 26.12
C ASP A 619 24.01 15.67 25.13
N LEU A 620 22.70 15.82 25.30
CA LEU A 620 21.70 15.09 24.53
C LEU A 620 21.71 15.45 23.04
N ASN A 621 22.23 16.64 22.69
CA ASN A 621 22.35 17.09 21.29
C ASN A 621 23.57 16.51 20.57
N ALA A 622 24.40 15.74 21.26
CA ALA A 622 25.67 15.23 20.74
C ALA A 622 25.74 13.70 20.78
N ILE A 623 24.60 13.02 21.00
CA ILE A 623 24.54 11.57 21.08
C ILE A 623 24.47 10.99 19.67
N THR A 624 25.32 10.01 19.39
CA THR A 624 25.37 9.29 18.13
C THR A 624 25.33 7.78 18.36
N ILE A 625 24.77 7.04 17.41
CA ILE A 625 24.85 5.58 17.34
C ILE A 625 25.53 5.17 16.04
N THR A 626 26.41 4.17 16.09
CA THR A 626 27.08 3.60 14.92
C THR A 626 26.76 2.11 14.87
N SER A 627 26.27 1.65 13.71
CA SER A 627 25.98 0.23 13.47
C SER A 627 27.24 -0.61 13.29
N THR A 628 27.06 -1.93 13.34
CA THR A 628 28.08 -2.86 12.86
C THR A 628 27.92 -3.08 11.37
N ILE A 629 29.04 -3.11 10.66
CA ILE A 629 29.14 -3.46 9.24
C ILE A 629 28.41 -4.79 8.96
N GLY A 630 27.61 -4.84 7.91
CA GLY A 630 26.72 -5.92 7.51
C GLY A 630 25.36 -5.92 8.22
N SER A 631 24.90 -4.78 8.76
CA SER A 631 23.58 -4.70 9.42
C SER A 631 22.54 -4.03 8.52
N SER A 632 21.31 -4.54 8.52
CA SER A 632 20.19 -3.93 7.81
C SER A 632 18.86 -4.11 8.56
N GLY A 633 17.93 -3.21 8.27
CA GLY A 633 16.56 -3.20 8.82
C GLY A 633 16.37 -2.27 10.02
N ASP A 634 15.14 -2.25 10.52
CA ASP A 634 14.73 -1.40 11.63
C ASP A 634 15.26 -1.93 12.96
N ILE A 635 15.96 -1.07 13.69
CA ILE A 635 16.53 -1.42 14.98
C ILE A 635 15.74 -0.71 16.08
N PRO A 636 15.02 -1.47 16.92
CA PRO A 636 14.27 -0.89 18.01
C PRO A 636 15.21 -0.45 19.14
N LEU A 637 15.09 0.80 19.55
CA LEU A 637 15.73 1.36 20.74
C LEU A 637 14.62 1.75 21.71
N THR A 638 14.83 1.53 23.00
CA THR A 638 13.86 1.93 24.03
C THR A 638 14.53 2.92 24.98
N LEU A 639 14.08 4.17 24.95
CA LEU A 639 14.53 5.20 25.87
C LEU A 639 13.70 5.12 27.16
N ILE A 640 14.38 4.92 28.29
CA ILE A 640 13.76 4.82 29.60
C ILE A 640 14.16 6.01 30.47
N VAL A 641 13.19 6.90 30.70
CA VAL A 641 13.36 8.05 31.61
C VAL A 641 12.74 7.71 32.95
N THR A 642 13.57 7.59 33.99
CA THR A 642 13.10 7.35 35.35
C THR A 642 13.21 8.61 36.19
N ILE A 643 12.08 9.13 36.65
CA ILE A 643 12.02 10.25 37.57
C ILE A 643 11.63 9.72 38.95
N SER A 644 12.47 9.97 39.94
CA SER A 644 12.21 9.57 41.33
C SER A 644 11.98 10.78 42.22
N GLU A 645 10.92 10.72 43.05
CA GLU A 645 10.69 11.66 44.14
C GLU A 645 10.29 10.87 45.40
N GLY A 646 11.24 10.69 46.33
CA GLY A 646 11.00 9.93 47.57
C GLY A 646 10.96 8.41 47.35
N THR A 647 9.83 7.77 47.66
CA THR A 647 9.60 6.32 47.40
C THR A 647 8.77 6.06 46.15
N SER A 648 8.42 7.11 45.42
CA SER A 648 7.63 7.04 44.20
C SER A 648 8.54 7.29 43.01
N SER A 649 8.51 6.38 42.05
CA SER A 649 9.20 6.51 40.76
C SER A 649 8.15 6.55 39.65
N LYS A 650 8.32 7.45 38.70
CA LYS A 650 7.62 7.45 37.42
C LYS A 650 8.63 7.01 36.36
N VAL A 651 8.22 6.07 35.52
CA VAL A 651 8.99 5.63 34.36
C VAL A 651 8.22 6.10 33.14
N SER A 652 8.91 6.79 32.24
CA SER A 652 8.44 7.06 30.89
C SER A 652 9.28 6.21 29.96
N GLU A 653 8.60 5.46 29.10
CA GLU A 653 9.22 4.61 28.09
C GLU A 653 8.86 5.21 26.73
N GLN A 654 9.85 5.29 25.84
CA GLN A 654 9.66 5.77 24.48
C GLN A 654 10.43 4.85 23.54
N ASP A 655 9.73 4.31 22.55
CA ASP A 655 10.33 3.52 21.50
C ASP A 655 10.84 4.43 20.38
N LEU A 656 12.03 4.13 19.89
CA LEU A 656 12.68 4.78 18.75
C LEU A 656 13.06 3.71 17.73
N ILE A 657 13.00 4.04 16.43
CA ILE A 657 13.51 3.16 15.36
C ILE A 657 14.74 3.84 14.74
N LEU A 658 15.79 3.06 14.57
CA LEU A 658 16.92 3.42 13.72
C LEU A 658 16.77 2.65 12.41
N GLN A 659 16.64 3.36 11.31
CA GLN A 659 16.56 2.74 9.99
C GLN A 659 17.98 2.61 9.42
N ILE A 660 18.38 1.36 9.14
CA ILE A 660 19.65 1.08 8.48
C ILE A 660 19.36 0.46 7.13
N THR A 661 19.64 1.22 6.08
CA THR A 661 19.57 0.74 4.70
C THR A 661 20.84 -0.05 4.37
N CYS A 662 20.63 -1.26 3.83
CA CYS A 662 21.71 -2.08 3.31
C CYS A 662 22.15 -1.49 1.97
N THR A 663 23.42 -1.22 1.82
CA THR A 663 24.04 -0.92 0.53
C THR A 663 24.47 -2.22 -0.14
N THR A 664 24.29 -2.34 -1.46
CA THR A 664 24.74 -3.52 -2.20
C THR A 664 26.25 -3.70 -2.09
N THR A 665 26.70 -4.95 -2.00
CA THR A 665 28.12 -5.31 -2.11
C THR A 665 28.47 -6.06 -3.39
N PRO A 666 29.58 -5.68 -4.04
CA PRO A 666 30.32 -6.68 -4.81
C PRO A 666 31.80 -6.83 -4.39
N LEU A 667 32.39 -7.99 -4.73
CA LEU A 667 33.83 -8.24 -4.60
C LEU A 667 34.63 -7.57 -5.71
N ILE A 668 35.65 -6.81 -5.32
CA ILE A 668 36.57 -6.09 -6.21
C ILE A 668 38.01 -6.56 -5.97
N LEU A 669 38.73 -6.90 -7.02
CA LEU A 669 40.14 -7.25 -6.97
C LEU A 669 41.00 -6.03 -7.32
N ASP A 670 41.97 -5.75 -6.45
CA ASP A 670 43.11 -4.86 -6.75
C ASP A 670 44.00 -5.55 -7.78
N LEU A 671 44.17 -4.91 -8.95
CA LEU A 671 44.96 -5.48 -10.05
C LEU A 671 46.35 -4.86 -10.20
N ASP A 672 46.58 -3.65 -9.69
CA ASP A 672 47.80 -2.88 -9.93
C ASP A 672 48.68 -2.67 -8.68
N ASN A 673 48.21 -3.17 -7.54
CA ASN A 673 48.84 -3.23 -6.23
C ASN A 673 48.95 -1.85 -5.55
N ASP A 674 47.95 -0.99 -5.66
CA ASP A 674 47.82 0.21 -4.86
C ASP A 674 46.59 0.29 -3.94
N GLY A 675 45.82 -0.79 -3.89
CA GLY A 675 44.60 -0.96 -3.10
C GLY A 675 43.36 -1.02 -3.99
N VAL A 676 42.20 -1.35 -3.42
CA VAL A 676 40.94 -1.27 -4.17
C VAL A 676 40.48 0.18 -4.25
N GLU A 677 40.27 0.67 -5.47
CA GLU A 677 39.79 2.01 -5.78
C GLU A 677 38.39 2.00 -6.40
N THR A 678 37.60 3.04 -6.09
CA THR A 678 36.21 3.15 -6.54
C THR A 678 35.88 4.56 -7.03
N LEU A 679 34.79 4.70 -7.75
CA LEU A 679 34.19 5.96 -8.20
C LEU A 679 32.96 6.29 -7.34
N SER A 680 32.74 7.57 -7.04
CA SER A 680 31.54 8.00 -6.32
C SER A 680 30.29 7.84 -7.18
N VAL A 681 29.10 7.87 -6.58
CA VAL A 681 27.80 7.82 -7.29
C VAL A 681 27.71 8.84 -8.45
N GLN A 682 28.27 10.04 -8.25
CA GLN A 682 28.28 11.09 -9.27
C GLN A 682 29.18 10.73 -10.46
N GLN A 683 30.25 9.97 -10.23
CA GLN A 683 31.23 9.55 -11.24
C GLN A 683 31.00 8.12 -11.75
N GLY A 684 30.14 7.34 -11.10
CA GLY A 684 29.85 5.95 -11.43
C GLY A 684 28.86 5.82 -12.58
N VAL A 685 28.15 4.70 -12.59
CA VAL A 685 27.40 4.23 -13.77
C VAL A 685 25.93 4.02 -13.45
N SER A 686 25.16 3.69 -14.48
CA SER A 686 23.79 3.21 -14.35
C SER A 686 23.79 1.68 -14.49
N PHE A 687 23.45 0.96 -13.43
CA PHE A 687 23.49 -0.50 -13.34
C PHE A 687 22.45 -0.97 -12.32
N ASP A 688 21.78 -2.10 -12.56
CA ASP A 688 20.87 -2.73 -11.60
C ASP A 688 21.70 -3.36 -10.47
N ILE A 689 22.00 -2.54 -9.46
CA ILE A 689 22.98 -2.90 -8.43
C ILE A 689 22.31 -3.69 -7.31
N ASP A 690 20.99 -3.81 -7.23
CA ASP A 690 20.33 -4.64 -6.22
C ASP A 690 19.46 -5.79 -6.78
N ALA A 691 19.55 -6.02 -8.09
CA ALA A 691 18.87 -7.09 -8.83
C ALA A 691 17.35 -7.06 -8.65
N ASP A 692 16.77 -5.87 -8.49
CA ASP A 692 15.32 -5.67 -8.40
C ASP A 692 14.66 -5.49 -9.79
N GLY A 693 15.48 -5.36 -10.84
CA GLY A 693 15.05 -5.16 -12.23
C GLY A 693 14.97 -3.69 -12.65
N ILE A 694 15.37 -2.76 -11.79
CA ILE A 694 15.41 -1.32 -12.04
C ILE A 694 16.88 -0.88 -12.12
N ILE A 695 17.17 0.09 -12.99
CA ILE A 695 18.54 0.57 -13.18
C ILE A 695 18.82 1.71 -12.21
N ASP A 696 19.77 1.50 -11.32
CA ASP A 696 20.20 2.48 -10.32
C ASP A 696 21.35 3.35 -10.81
N ARG A 697 21.51 4.53 -10.20
CA ARG A 697 22.76 5.29 -10.29
C ARG A 697 23.69 4.87 -9.16
N THR A 698 24.75 4.13 -9.46
CA THR A 698 25.64 3.57 -8.43
C THR A 698 27.06 4.12 -8.50
N GLY A 699 27.75 4.14 -7.35
CA GLY A 699 29.22 4.15 -7.32
C GLY A 699 29.77 2.94 -8.07
N TRP A 700 31.03 2.99 -8.48
CA TRP A 700 31.57 1.97 -9.40
C TRP A 700 33.01 1.59 -9.08
N VAL A 701 33.50 0.48 -9.65
CA VAL A 701 34.92 0.12 -9.57
C VAL A 701 35.76 1.09 -10.42
N ALA A 702 36.98 1.41 -9.98
CA ALA A 702 37.90 2.21 -10.79
C ALA A 702 38.41 1.42 -12.02
N PRO A 703 38.78 2.07 -13.14
CA PRO A 703 39.15 1.39 -14.40
C PRO A 703 40.36 0.44 -14.34
N ASP A 704 41.20 0.59 -13.34
CA ASP A 704 42.38 -0.20 -13.07
C ASP A 704 42.09 -1.50 -12.30
N ASP A 705 40.99 -1.54 -11.56
CA ASP A 705 40.52 -2.68 -10.76
C ASP A 705 39.38 -3.44 -11.46
N ALA A 706 38.95 -4.56 -10.89
CA ALA A 706 37.90 -5.38 -11.52
C ALA A 706 36.95 -6.04 -10.53
N PHE A 707 35.68 -6.14 -10.92
CA PHE A 707 34.72 -6.99 -10.24
C PHE A 707 35.07 -8.47 -10.43
N LEU A 708 34.87 -9.26 -9.38
CA LEU A 708 34.70 -10.71 -9.52
C LEU A 708 33.25 -10.99 -9.91
N VAL A 709 33.06 -11.73 -11.01
CA VAL A 709 31.73 -11.98 -11.58
C VAL A 709 31.52 -13.43 -11.99
N TRP A 710 30.26 -13.83 -12.11
CA TRP A 710 29.85 -15.09 -12.72
C TRP A 710 28.57 -14.86 -13.53
N ASP A 711 28.69 -14.97 -14.86
CA ASP A 711 27.55 -15.06 -15.79
C ASP A 711 26.75 -16.34 -15.47
N ARG A 712 25.67 -16.18 -14.69
CA ARG A 712 24.85 -17.29 -14.18
C ARG A 712 23.81 -17.70 -15.19
N ASN A 713 23.34 -16.76 -16.01
CA ASN A 713 22.30 -16.99 -17.01
C ASN A 713 22.87 -17.50 -18.36
N GLY A 714 24.18 -17.36 -18.58
CA GLY A 714 24.94 -17.84 -19.73
C GLY A 714 24.78 -16.98 -20.98
N ASP A 715 24.41 -15.71 -20.86
CA ASP A 715 24.15 -14.80 -21.97
C ASP A 715 25.40 -14.02 -22.44
N GLY A 716 26.51 -14.11 -21.70
CA GLY A 716 27.77 -13.44 -21.99
C GLY A 716 27.77 -11.94 -21.68
N GLN A 717 26.80 -11.46 -20.89
CA GLN A 717 26.76 -10.14 -20.28
C GLN A 717 26.91 -10.29 -18.76
N ILE A 718 27.08 -9.15 -18.08
CA ILE A 718 26.92 -8.99 -16.64
C ILE A 718 26.06 -7.74 -16.52
N ASN A 719 24.79 -7.91 -16.19
CA ASN A 719 23.77 -6.87 -16.35
C ASN A 719 23.01 -6.53 -15.06
N ASP A 720 23.12 -7.35 -14.01
CA ASP A 720 22.57 -7.06 -12.69
C ASP A 720 23.45 -7.67 -11.56
N ALA A 721 23.13 -7.33 -10.32
CA ALA A 721 23.87 -7.78 -9.14
C ALA A 721 23.76 -9.28 -8.83
N SER A 722 22.86 -10.03 -9.47
CA SER A 722 22.79 -11.50 -9.31
C SER A 722 24.00 -12.22 -9.92
N GLU A 723 24.71 -11.54 -10.82
CA GLU A 723 25.92 -12.01 -11.50
C GLU A 723 27.21 -11.43 -10.90
N LEU A 724 27.08 -10.52 -9.93
CA LEU A 724 28.15 -10.04 -9.07
C LEU A 724 28.26 -10.90 -7.79
N PHE A 725 29.44 -10.92 -7.18
CA PHE A 725 29.64 -11.60 -5.90
C PHE A 725 29.36 -10.66 -4.72
N GLY A 726 28.18 -10.82 -4.11
CA GLY A 726 27.68 -10.05 -2.97
C GLY A 726 26.49 -10.73 -2.29
N GLU A 727 25.68 -9.98 -1.56
CA GLU A 727 24.48 -10.48 -0.87
C GLU A 727 23.38 -10.95 -1.83
N HIS A 728 23.35 -10.47 -3.08
CA HIS A 728 22.40 -10.94 -4.10
C HIS A 728 22.78 -12.26 -4.75
N SER A 729 23.98 -12.78 -4.47
CA SER A 729 24.37 -14.11 -4.93
C SER A 729 23.52 -15.21 -4.30
N ILE A 730 22.96 -16.08 -5.13
CA ILE A 730 22.20 -17.26 -4.69
C ILE A 730 23.13 -18.46 -4.48
N LYS A 731 23.09 -19.06 -3.29
CA LYS A 731 23.84 -20.26 -2.92
C LYS A 731 23.17 -21.54 -3.43
N ALA A 732 23.90 -22.65 -3.39
CA ALA A 732 23.44 -23.96 -3.86
C ALA A 732 22.18 -24.48 -3.14
N ASP A 733 21.89 -23.98 -1.93
CA ASP A 733 20.67 -24.31 -1.18
C ASP A 733 19.46 -23.40 -1.50
N GLY A 734 19.65 -22.40 -2.36
CA GLY A 734 18.62 -21.43 -2.77
C GLY A 734 18.50 -20.20 -1.88
N SER A 735 19.32 -20.07 -0.82
CA SER A 735 19.38 -18.86 0.00
C SER A 735 20.31 -17.79 -0.60
N LYS A 736 20.04 -16.52 -0.31
CA LYS A 736 20.97 -15.41 -0.58
C LYS A 736 22.24 -15.54 0.30
N ALA A 737 23.37 -15.09 -0.22
CA ALA A 737 24.62 -15.02 0.53
C ALA A 737 24.58 -13.87 1.55
N LEU A 738 25.39 -13.97 2.60
CA LEU A 738 25.53 -12.87 3.58
C LEU A 738 26.41 -11.72 3.07
N ASP A 739 27.41 -12.07 2.27
CA ASP A 739 28.44 -11.19 1.73
C ASP A 739 29.10 -11.91 0.53
N GLY A 740 29.94 -11.22 -0.24
CA GLY A 740 30.59 -11.80 -1.42
C GLY A 740 31.54 -12.97 -1.08
N PHE A 741 32.16 -12.97 0.10
CA PHE A 741 32.99 -14.09 0.57
C PHE A 741 32.17 -15.28 1.10
N ASP A 742 30.96 -15.09 1.61
CA ASP A 742 29.98 -16.15 1.89
C ASP A 742 29.54 -16.81 0.59
N ALA A 743 29.30 -16.02 -0.47
CA ALA A 743 29.00 -16.53 -1.80
C ALA A 743 30.15 -17.39 -2.35
N LEU A 744 31.41 -16.95 -2.23
CA LEU A 744 32.56 -17.77 -2.65
C LEU A 744 32.76 -19.04 -1.81
N ARG A 745 32.46 -19.00 -0.50
CA ARG A 745 32.55 -20.19 0.37
C ARG A 745 31.62 -21.32 -0.07
N ASP A 746 30.49 -21.01 -0.70
CA ASP A 746 29.60 -22.01 -1.28
C ASP A 746 30.21 -22.71 -2.52
N LEU A 747 31.20 -22.08 -3.17
CA LEU A 747 31.86 -22.58 -4.38
C LEU A 747 33.15 -23.36 -4.11
N ASP A 748 33.65 -23.35 -2.87
CA ASP A 748 34.80 -24.15 -2.42
C ASP A 748 34.41 -25.64 -2.31
N ALA A 749 34.50 -26.34 -3.43
CA ALA A 749 34.06 -27.72 -3.57
C ALA A 749 34.89 -28.69 -2.72
N ASN A 750 36.15 -28.31 -2.43
CA ASN A 750 37.11 -29.16 -1.76
C ASN A 750 37.33 -28.79 -0.27
N GLN A 751 36.75 -27.67 0.16
CA GLN A 751 36.72 -27.12 1.52
C GLN A 751 38.10 -26.78 2.09
N ASP A 752 39.03 -26.32 1.25
CA ASP A 752 40.37 -25.89 1.66
C ASP A 752 40.52 -24.37 1.87
N GLN A 753 39.39 -23.66 1.88
CA GLN A 753 39.26 -22.21 2.05
C GLN A 753 39.94 -21.40 0.94
N GLN A 754 40.07 -22.00 -0.24
CA GLN A 754 40.60 -21.37 -1.43
C GLN A 754 39.65 -21.60 -2.59
N ILE A 755 39.58 -20.64 -3.50
CA ILE A 755 39.05 -20.85 -4.84
C ILE A 755 40.23 -20.94 -5.79
N ASP A 756 40.50 -22.15 -6.26
CA ASP A 756 41.57 -22.45 -7.20
C ASP A 756 41.12 -23.47 -8.26
N LYS A 757 42.03 -23.88 -9.15
CA LYS A 757 41.75 -24.86 -10.21
C LYS A 757 41.25 -26.24 -9.74
N ASN A 758 41.28 -26.53 -8.44
CA ASN A 758 40.73 -27.76 -7.87
C ASN A 758 39.23 -27.64 -7.61
N ASP A 759 38.66 -26.44 -7.71
CA ASP A 759 37.24 -26.16 -7.57
C ASP A 759 36.54 -26.10 -8.93
N LEU A 760 35.35 -26.69 -9.01
CA LEU A 760 34.59 -26.76 -10.26
C LEU A 760 34.16 -25.36 -10.76
N ALA A 761 33.95 -24.43 -9.83
CA ALA A 761 33.53 -23.07 -10.14
C ALA A 761 34.64 -22.21 -10.78
N TYR A 762 35.92 -22.52 -10.53
CA TYR A 762 37.05 -21.68 -10.94
C TYR A 762 37.08 -21.37 -12.44
N THR A 763 36.63 -22.29 -13.30
CA THR A 763 36.60 -22.07 -14.75
C THR A 763 35.46 -21.18 -15.23
N ASN A 764 34.46 -20.94 -14.39
CA ASN A 764 33.29 -20.12 -14.70
C ASN A 764 33.43 -18.69 -14.17
N LEU A 765 34.30 -18.47 -13.18
CA LEU A 765 34.56 -17.15 -12.63
C LEU A 765 35.36 -16.30 -13.62
N GLN A 766 34.98 -15.04 -13.70
CA GLN A 766 35.63 -14.05 -14.56
C GLN A 766 35.91 -12.77 -13.76
N LEU A 767 36.83 -11.96 -14.27
CA LEU A 767 37.01 -10.58 -13.85
C LEU A 767 36.40 -9.67 -14.90
N TRP A 768 35.58 -8.72 -14.45
CA TRP A 768 35.09 -7.64 -15.29
C TRP A 768 35.86 -6.36 -14.98
N ARG A 769 36.76 -5.98 -15.89
CA ARG A 769 37.45 -4.70 -15.85
C ARG A 769 36.80 -3.73 -16.83
N ASP A 770 35.83 -2.99 -16.32
CA ASP A 770 35.17 -1.90 -17.03
C ASP A 770 36.15 -0.72 -17.21
N SER A 771 36.83 -0.71 -18.36
CA SER A 771 37.99 0.18 -18.57
C SER A 771 37.58 1.60 -18.94
N ASN A 772 36.31 1.81 -19.29
CA ASN A 772 35.75 3.11 -19.63
C ASN A 772 34.70 3.60 -18.62
N SER A 773 34.36 2.76 -17.63
CA SER A 773 33.37 3.02 -16.58
C SER A 773 32.00 3.36 -17.17
N ASP A 774 31.51 2.55 -18.12
CA ASP A 774 30.20 2.73 -18.74
C ASP A 774 29.13 1.71 -18.29
N GLY A 775 29.51 0.73 -17.46
CA GLY A 775 28.59 -0.24 -16.86
C GLY A 775 28.11 -1.32 -17.83
N LEU A 776 28.68 -1.42 -19.04
CA LEU A 776 28.31 -2.43 -20.04
C LEU A 776 29.49 -3.34 -20.34
N VAL A 777 29.23 -4.65 -20.45
CA VAL A 777 30.27 -5.61 -20.86
C VAL A 777 30.63 -5.42 -22.33
N GLN A 778 31.87 -5.02 -22.60
CA GLN A 778 32.40 -4.88 -23.96
C GLN A 778 33.47 -5.94 -24.28
N ALA A 779 33.76 -6.05 -25.59
CA ALA A 779 34.71 -7.04 -26.09
C ALA A 779 36.12 -6.80 -25.53
N GLY A 780 36.56 -7.69 -24.64
CA GLY A 780 37.89 -7.66 -24.01
C GLY A 780 37.89 -7.18 -22.56
N GLU A 781 36.73 -6.89 -21.97
CA GLU A 781 36.61 -6.45 -20.57
C GLU A 781 36.38 -7.60 -19.60
N LEU A 782 35.79 -8.70 -20.07
CA LEU A 782 35.72 -9.95 -19.34
C LEU A 782 36.98 -10.80 -19.57
N LEU A 783 37.65 -11.15 -18.48
CA LEU A 783 38.83 -12.01 -18.46
C LEU A 783 38.55 -13.23 -17.60
N SER A 784 38.89 -14.43 -18.05
CA SER A 784 38.92 -15.57 -17.12
C SER A 784 39.95 -15.33 -16.01
N LEU A 785 39.78 -15.94 -14.83
CA LEU A 785 40.76 -15.85 -13.74
C LEU A 785 42.19 -16.20 -14.21
N ALA A 786 42.31 -17.22 -15.07
CA ALA A 786 43.59 -17.62 -15.65
C ALA A 786 44.21 -16.58 -16.60
N GLU A 787 43.39 -15.84 -17.36
CA GLU A 787 43.84 -14.75 -18.24
C GLU A 787 44.24 -13.50 -17.45
N ALA A 788 43.54 -13.22 -16.35
CA ALA A 788 43.89 -12.17 -15.40
C ALA A 788 45.10 -12.53 -14.52
N GLY A 789 45.50 -13.82 -14.51
CA GLY A 789 46.65 -14.31 -13.75
C GLY A 789 46.34 -14.63 -12.29
N VAL A 790 45.07 -14.70 -11.90
CA VAL A 790 44.59 -15.09 -10.57
C VAL A 790 44.69 -16.61 -10.42
N GLU A 791 45.63 -17.11 -9.60
CA GLU A 791 45.79 -18.55 -9.35
C GLU A 791 44.95 -19.02 -8.16
N VAL A 792 44.85 -18.20 -7.11
CA VAL A 792 44.13 -18.51 -5.86
C VAL A 792 43.43 -17.28 -5.32
N ILE A 793 42.16 -17.40 -4.95
CA ILE A 793 41.46 -16.43 -4.07
C ILE A 793 41.32 -17.07 -2.69
N SER A 794 41.83 -16.42 -1.65
CA SER A 794 41.73 -16.88 -0.26
C SER A 794 40.37 -16.50 0.34
N LEU A 795 39.71 -17.47 0.96
CA LEU A 795 38.46 -17.26 1.71
C LEU A 795 38.71 -16.89 3.18
N VAL A 796 39.98 -16.74 3.57
CA VAL A 796 40.37 -16.15 4.85
C VAL A 796 40.32 -14.63 4.69
N THR A 797 39.45 -14.00 5.47
CA THR A 797 39.20 -12.56 5.43
C THR A 797 39.44 -11.89 6.78
N GLU A 798 39.54 -10.56 6.75
CA GLU A 798 39.50 -9.69 7.92
C GLU A 798 38.45 -8.59 7.75
N ALA A 799 37.83 -8.18 8.86
CA ALA A 799 36.94 -7.03 8.86
C ALA A 799 37.76 -5.74 8.84
N VAL A 800 37.41 -4.84 7.93
CA VAL A 800 38.04 -3.53 7.75
C VAL A 800 36.98 -2.43 7.77
N SER A 801 37.43 -1.17 7.83
CA SER A 801 36.55 -0.02 7.92
C SER A 801 37.22 1.16 7.22
N GLU A 802 37.12 1.14 5.90
CA GLU A 802 37.76 2.09 5.01
C GLU A 802 36.73 2.65 4.04
N GLN A 803 36.85 3.93 3.69
CA GLN A 803 35.94 4.58 2.74
C GLN A 803 36.76 5.15 1.59
N ASN A 804 36.29 4.89 0.36
CA ASN A 804 36.85 5.41 -0.88
C ASN A 804 35.71 6.01 -1.70
N ASN A 805 35.76 7.33 -1.97
CA ASN A 805 34.78 8.03 -2.81
C ASN A 805 33.28 7.82 -2.45
N GLY A 806 32.97 7.62 -1.17
CA GLY A 806 31.60 7.39 -0.70
C GLY A 806 31.20 5.91 -0.63
N ASN A 807 32.04 5.01 -1.14
CA ASN A 807 31.85 3.57 -1.05
C ASN A 807 32.70 3.02 0.10
N TRP A 808 32.25 1.92 0.69
CA TRP A 808 32.78 1.43 1.95
C TRP A 808 33.36 0.04 1.81
N THR A 809 34.56 -0.18 2.33
CA THR A 809 35.19 -1.50 2.33
C THR A 809 35.08 -2.10 3.73
N GLY A 810 34.36 -3.22 3.84
CA GLY A 810 34.06 -3.85 5.12
C GLY A 810 34.68 -5.22 5.35
N ILE A 811 34.99 -5.96 4.29
CA ILE A 811 35.68 -7.25 4.38
C ILE A 811 36.82 -7.26 3.38
N ARG A 812 38.01 -7.61 3.84
CA ARG A 812 39.21 -7.71 3.01
C ARG A 812 39.75 -9.13 3.02
N GLY A 813 39.94 -9.66 1.82
CA GLY A 813 40.60 -10.93 1.55
C GLY A 813 41.93 -10.72 0.83
N GLN A 814 42.46 -11.82 0.29
CA GLN A 814 43.68 -11.79 -0.52
C GLN A 814 43.52 -12.74 -1.71
N TRP A 815 44.05 -12.36 -2.86
CA TRP A 815 44.27 -13.27 -3.98
C TRP A 815 45.76 -13.35 -4.31
N SER A 816 46.17 -14.38 -5.04
CA SER A 816 47.57 -14.52 -5.46
C SER A 816 47.74 -14.96 -6.90
N ASP A 817 48.80 -14.44 -7.51
CA ASP A 817 49.16 -14.77 -8.88
C ASP A 817 49.94 -16.09 -8.99
N SER A 818 50.23 -16.53 -10.21
CA SER A 818 51.05 -17.73 -10.47
C SER A 818 52.49 -17.66 -9.93
N ASN A 819 52.98 -16.48 -9.52
CA ASN A 819 54.28 -16.28 -8.88
C ASN A 819 54.18 -16.25 -7.34
N GLY A 820 52.97 -16.35 -6.78
CA GLY A 820 52.67 -16.26 -5.36
C GLY A 820 52.78 -14.84 -4.79
N GLN A 821 52.73 -13.79 -5.63
CA GLN A 821 52.50 -12.42 -5.16
C GLN A 821 51.06 -12.30 -4.69
N GLN A 822 50.85 -11.67 -3.53
CA GLN A 822 49.54 -11.46 -2.94
C GLN A 822 49.07 -10.03 -3.20
N GLN A 823 47.78 -9.88 -3.51
CA GLN A 823 47.09 -8.62 -3.69
C GLN A 823 45.74 -8.66 -2.95
N THR A 824 45.11 -7.50 -2.77
CA THR A 824 43.84 -7.37 -2.05
C THR A 824 42.64 -7.72 -2.93
N ILE A 825 41.63 -8.28 -2.28
CA ILE A 825 40.28 -8.40 -2.82
C ILE A 825 39.35 -7.94 -1.71
N ASP A 826 38.48 -7.00 -2.02
CA ASP A 826 37.67 -6.31 -1.04
C ASP A 826 36.19 -6.50 -1.36
N ASP A 827 35.40 -6.71 -0.31
CA ASP A 827 33.95 -6.64 -0.35
C ASP A 827 33.55 -5.19 -0.10
N VAL A 828 32.94 -4.57 -1.11
CA VAL A 828 32.74 -3.13 -1.16
C VAL A 828 31.26 -2.80 -1.22
N TRP A 829 30.77 -2.08 -0.23
CA TRP A 829 29.44 -1.51 -0.18
C TRP A 829 29.39 -0.27 -1.06
N PHE A 830 28.70 -0.34 -2.19
CA PHE A 830 28.50 0.83 -3.05
C PHE A 830 27.41 1.74 -2.50
N SER A 831 27.69 3.05 -2.51
CA SER A 831 26.60 4.02 -2.46
C SER A 831 25.86 3.98 -3.80
N TYR A 832 24.54 4.14 -3.78
CA TYR A 832 23.74 4.30 -4.99
C TYR A 832 22.50 5.17 -4.73
N THR A 833 21.91 5.68 -5.80
CA THR A 833 20.60 6.32 -5.82
C THR A 833 19.66 5.37 -6.54
N PRO A 834 18.62 4.85 -5.87
CA PRO A 834 17.67 3.94 -6.48
C PRO A 834 17.10 4.50 -7.78
N GLY A 835 17.00 3.66 -8.80
CA GLY A 835 16.22 3.99 -9.98
C GLY A 835 14.73 3.95 -9.63
N GLU A 836 13.94 4.83 -10.25
CA GLU A 836 12.48 4.70 -10.22
C GLU A 836 12.00 3.80 -11.35
N LEU A 837 10.90 3.09 -11.12
CA LEU A 837 10.13 2.39 -12.15
C LEU A 837 9.38 3.43 -13.02
N SER A 838 10.14 4.29 -13.71
CA SER A 838 9.61 5.31 -14.59
C SER A 838 9.34 4.74 -15.99
N THR A 839 8.16 5.01 -16.54
CA THR A 839 7.91 4.81 -17.97
C THR A 839 8.91 5.65 -18.76
N ALA A 840 9.87 4.98 -19.40
CA ALA A 840 11.07 5.52 -20.05
C ALA A 840 10.95 6.93 -20.65
N SER A 841 11.86 7.83 -20.26
CA SER A 841 12.02 9.16 -20.86
C SER A 841 12.61 9.08 -22.28
N SER A 842 12.27 10.06 -23.12
CA SER A 842 12.60 10.08 -24.56
C SER A 842 14.09 10.28 -24.90
N ALA A 843 14.97 10.49 -23.91
CA ALA A 843 16.41 10.68 -24.14
C ALA A 843 17.22 9.37 -24.19
N ASP A 844 16.71 8.28 -23.62
CA ASP A 844 17.42 6.98 -23.55
C ASP A 844 17.01 6.01 -24.68
N THR A 845 16.10 6.46 -25.55
CA THR A 845 15.53 5.65 -26.63
C THR A 845 16.50 5.33 -27.77
N GLU A 846 17.62 6.04 -27.94
CA GLU A 846 18.62 5.69 -28.97
C GLU A 846 19.53 4.51 -28.53
N GLY A 847 19.75 4.33 -27.22
CA GLY A 847 20.52 3.21 -26.65
C GLY A 847 19.69 1.94 -26.51
N LEU A 848 18.50 2.07 -25.90
CA LEU A 848 17.56 0.97 -25.70
C LEU A 848 16.96 0.45 -27.01
N ALA A 849 16.64 1.32 -27.99
CA ALA A 849 16.18 0.84 -29.30
C ALA A 849 17.27 0.08 -30.06
N SER A 850 18.55 0.41 -29.84
CA SER A 850 19.67 -0.31 -30.45
C SER A 850 19.91 -1.69 -29.79
N GLN A 851 19.58 -1.86 -28.51
CA GLN A 851 19.61 -3.16 -27.82
C GLN A 851 18.39 -4.03 -28.14
N LEU A 852 17.18 -3.45 -28.18
CA LEU A 852 15.93 -4.15 -28.51
C LEU A 852 15.83 -4.58 -29.99
N LEU A 853 16.38 -3.78 -30.93
CA LEU A 853 16.45 -4.19 -32.34
C LEU A 853 17.44 -5.35 -32.57
N ASN A 854 18.46 -5.50 -31.72
CA ASN A 854 19.42 -6.59 -31.82
C ASN A 854 18.90 -7.89 -31.19
N SER A 855 18.14 -7.82 -30.09
CA SER A 855 17.55 -9.01 -29.46
C SER A 855 16.43 -9.60 -30.32
N ASP A 856 15.55 -8.78 -30.91
CA ASP A 856 14.49 -9.27 -31.80
C ASP A 856 15.06 -9.85 -33.11
N GLU A 857 16.09 -9.24 -33.70
CA GLU A 857 16.74 -9.79 -34.90
C GLU A 857 17.51 -11.09 -34.58
N GLN A 858 18.08 -11.23 -33.37
CA GLN A 858 18.74 -12.47 -32.95
C GLN A 858 17.75 -13.57 -32.57
N ILE A 859 16.63 -13.27 -31.92
CA ILE A 859 15.56 -14.23 -31.64
C ILE A 859 14.94 -14.70 -32.95
N PHE A 860 14.68 -13.80 -33.91
CA PHE A 860 14.20 -14.20 -35.24
C PHE A 860 15.21 -15.05 -36.00
N ARG A 861 16.52 -14.74 -35.91
CA ARG A 861 17.58 -15.55 -36.56
C ARG A 861 17.80 -16.89 -35.86
N GLN A 862 17.67 -16.97 -34.54
CA GLN A 862 17.76 -18.21 -33.78
C GLN A 862 16.52 -19.09 -34.05
N LEU A 863 15.33 -18.49 -34.14
CA LEU A 863 14.09 -19.17 -34.50
C LEU A 863 14.12 -19.62 -35.98
N ASP A 864 14.60 -18.79 -36.90
CA ASP A 864 14.77 -19.15 -38.32
C ASP A 864 15.85 -20.23 -38.51
N THR A 865 16.94 -20.18 -37.74
CA THR A 865 17.97 -21.22 -37.72
C THR A 865 17.44 -22.52 -37.12
N ALA A 866 16.67 -22.45 -36.02
CA ALA A 866 16.05 -23.61 -35.39
C ALA A 866 14.98 -24.25 -36.28
N ILE A 867 14.13 -23.44 -36.92
CA ILE A 867 13.12 -23.90 -37.89
C ILE A 867 13.81 -24.48 -39.12
N THR A 868 14.87 -23.85 -39.65
CA THR A 868 15.64 -24.36 -40.79
C THR A 868 16.36 -25.67 -40.46
N GLN A 869 16.93 -25.79 -39.26
CA GLN A 869 17.58 -27.01 -38.77
C GLN A 869 16.55 -28.12 -38.54
N GLN A 870 15.39 -27.80 -37.96
CA GLN A 870 14.29 -28.75 -37.76
C GLN A 870 13.69 -29.21 -39.10
N MET A 871 13.57 -28.31 -40.08
CA MET A 871 13.19 -28.65 -41.45
C MET A 871 14.25 -29.50 -42.16
N ALA A 872 15.54 -29.26 -41.93
CA ALA A 872 16.63 -30.08 -42.48
C ALA A 872 16.67 -31.48 -41.84
N ASP A 873 16.44 -31.57 -40.53
CA ASP A 873 16.38 -32.82 -39.77
C ASP A 873 15.12 -33.63 -40.08
N LEU A 874 14.03 -32.99 -40.53
CA LEU A 874 12.83 -33.62 -41.11
C LEU A 874 13.02 -33.99 -42.60
N ALA A 875 13.80 -33.21 -43.36
CA ALA A 875 14.10 -33.49 -44.76
C ALA A 875 14.96 -34.76 -44.93
N ALA A 876 15.95 -35.00 -44.06
CA ALA A 876 16.81 -36.17 -44.11
C ALA A 876 16.06 -37.53 -44.06
N PRO A 877 15.12 -37.78 -43.12
CA PRO A 877 14.31 -39.00 -43.12
C PRO A 877 13.27 -39.03 -44.25
N VAL A 878 12.73 -37.89 -44.70
CA VAL A 878 11.80 -37.83 -45.85
C VAL A 878 12.52 -38.17 -47.16
N GLN A 879 13.76 -37.74 -47.35
CA GLN A 879 14.58 -38.03 -48.53
C GLN A 879 15.13 -39.45 -48.51
N SER A 880 15.39 -39.99 -47.31
CA SER A 880 15.65 -41.43 -47.07
C SER A 880 14.42 -42.29 -47.37
N ALA A 881 13.23 -41.84 -46.98
CA ALA A 881 11.97 -42.51 -47.31
C ALA A 881 11.64 -42.44 -48.81
N LEU A 882 11.86 -41.29 -49.46
CA LEU A 882 11.69 -41.12 -50.91
C LEU A 882 12.67 -41.98 -51.71
N SER A 883 13.94 -42.07 -51.30
CA SER A 883 14.92 -42.95 -51.96
C SER A 883 14.60 -44.42 -51.76
N THR A 884 14.06 -44.81 -50.59
CA THR A 884 13.55 -46.17 -50.32
C THR A 884 12.32 -46.48 -51.19
N VAL A 885 11.39 -45.53 -51.37
CA VAL A 885 10.20 -45.66 -52.25
C VAL A 885 10.61 -45.72 -53.73
N VAL A 886 11.62 -44.95 -54.15
CA VAL A 886 12.18 -45.01 -55.51
C VAL A 886 12.90 -46.33 -55.76
N GLU A 887 13.66 -46.86 -54.79
CA GLU A 887 14.27 -48.20 -54.87
C GLU A 887 13.20 -49.31 -54.95
N LEU A 888 12.12 -49.22 -54.17
CA LEU A 888 10.99 -50.16 -54.23
C LEU A 888 10.24 -50.08 -55.58
N SER A 889 10.08 -48.89 -56.16
CA SER A 889 9.47 -48.67 -57.47
C SER A 889 10.33 -49.17 -58.66
N SER A 890 11.63 -49.35 -58.44
CA SER A 890 12.58 -49.88 -59.42
C SER A 890 12.73 -51.41 -59.38
N SER A 891 12.15 -52.06 -58.36
CA SER A 891 12.14 -53.51 -58.24
C SER A 891 11.02 -54.10 -59.12
N SER A 892 11.42 -54.84 -60.15
CA SER A 892 10.51 -55.45 -61.12
C SER A 892 9.80 -56.68 -60.55
N SER A 893 8.79 -56.48 -59.68
CA SER A 893 7.74 -57.45 -59.30
C SER A 893 6.85 -56.79 -58.24
N LEU A 894 5.54 -56.60 -58.34
CA LEU A 894 4.48 -57.27 -59.07
C LEU A 894 3.31 -56.29 -59.23
N ALA A 895 2.64 -56.33 -60.37
CA ALA A 895 1.25 -55.91 -60.47
C ALA A 895 0.39 -56.85 -59.63
N ASP A 896 -0.39 -56.29 -58.69
CA ASP A 896 -1.56 -56.82 -57.98
C ASP A 896 -1.47 -56.39 -56.50
N ILE A 897 -2.04 -55.23 -56.18
CA ILE A 897 -2.71 -54.85 -54.91
C ILE A 897 -3.03 -53.35 -55.07
N LEU A 898 -4.09 -53.06 -55.81
CA LEU A 898 -4.75 -51.76 -55.83
C LEU A 898 -6.25 -52.02 -56.00
N VAL A 899 -6.86 -52.63 -54.97
CA VAL A 899 -8.29 -52.51 -54.65
C VAL A 899 -8.42 -52.70 -53.12
N ASP A 900 -9.13 -51.74 -52.52
CA ASP A 900 -9.69 -51.65 -51.16
C ASP A 900 -8.81 -51.13 -50.00
N ASP A 901 -9.06 -49.83 -49.78
CA ASP A 901 -9.33 -49.15 -48.50
C ASP A 901 -8.18 -48.46 -47.74
N ASN A 902 -7.85 -47.27 -48.27
CA ASN A 902 -8.18 -45.98 -47.67
C ASN A 902 -7.76 -45.73 -46.20
N LEU A 903 -6.63 -45.03 -46.02
CA LEU A 903 -6.50 -43.78 -45.26
C LEU A 903 -5.03 -43.29 -45.37
N ALA A 904 -4.85 -41.98 -45.52
CA ALA A 904 -3.58 -41.22 -45.55
C ALA A 904 -3.01 -40.83 -46.94
N MET A 905 -3.81 -40.20 -47.80
CA MET A 905 -3.31 -39.41 -48.92
C MET A 905 -4.07 -38.08 -49.09
N GLU A 906 -4.28 -37.35 -47.99
CA GLU A 906 -4.73 -35.94 -48.06
C GLU A 906 -3.79 -34.95 -47.36
N SER A 907 -2.64 -35.38 -46.80
CA SER A 907 -1.70 -34.44 -46.16
C SER A 907 -0.44 -34.12 -46.99
N LEU A 908 -0.39 -34.48 -48.27
CA LEU A 908 0.82 -34.32 -49.10
C LEU A 908 0.69 -33.27 -50.22
N LEU A 909 -0.18 -32.26 -50.06
CA LEU A 909 -0.36 -31.20 -51.05
C LEU A 909 -0.67 -29.80 -50.47
N ALA A 910 -0.12 -29.47 -49.30
CA ALA A 910 -0.01 -28.08 -48.86
C ALA A 910 1.44 -27.81 -48.46
N GLY A 911 2.16 -27.00 -49.24
CA GLY A 911 3.48 -26.51 -48.84
C GLY A 911 4.62 -26.54 -49.86
N VAL A 912 4.36 -26.53 -51.18
CA VAL A 912 5.43 -26.20 -52.15
C VAL A 912 5.01 -24.96 -52.94
N ALA A 913 5.53 -23.80 -52.52
CA ALA A 913 5.57 -22.60 -53.34
C ALA A 913 6.52 -22.86 -54.53
N ILE A 914 5.98 -22.78 -55.74
CA ILE A 914 6.74 -22.87 -56.98
C ILE A 914 7.29 -21.47 -57.28
N ASP A 915 8.61 -21.36 -57.41
CA ASP A 915 9.34 -20.15 -57.83
C ASP A 915 8.79 -19.61 -59.18
N GLU A 916 8.48 -18.31 -59.23
CA GLU A 916 7.95 -17.57 -60.39
C GLU A 916 8.84 -17.66 -61.64
N SER A 917 10.10 -18.10 -61.51
CA SER A 917 10.99 -18.37 -62.63
C SER A 917 10.61 -19.60 -63.48
N GLN A 918 9.74 -20.49 -62.98
CA GLN A 918 9.21 -21.65 -63.72
C GLN A 918 7.83 -21.40 -64.38
N LEU A 919 7.17 -20.28 -64.06
CA LEU A 919 5.84 -19.96 -64.61
C LEU A 919 5.90 -19.40 -66.05
N ALA A 920 7.06 -18.92 -66.51
CA ALA A 920 7.27 -18.44 -67.88
C ALA A 920 7.46 -19.55 -68.94
N ALA A 921 7.54 -20.83 -68.53
CA ALA A 921 7.71 -21.96 -69.44
C ALA A 921 6.42 -22.77 -69.70
N ALA A 922 5.31 -22.45 -69.03
CA ALA A 922 4.05 -23.18 -69.14
C ALA A 922 2.97 -22.51 -70.02
N GLU A 923 3.20 -21.29 -70.52
CA GLU A 923 2.27 -20.58 -71.41
C GLU A 923 2.46 -20.88 -72.92
N THR A 924 3.21 -21.92 -73.28
CA THR A 924 3.36 -22.32 -74.71
C THR A 924 2.66 -23.62 -75.09
N THR A 925 1.71 -24.12 -74.30
CA THR A 925 0.84 -25.23 -74.76
C THR A 925 -0.47 -25.24 -74.00
N HIS A 926 -1.51 -24.53 -74.45
CA HIS A 926 -2.93 -24.95 -74.35
C HIS A 926 -3.89 -24.05 -75.17
N SER A 927 -3.42 -23.48 -76.29
CA SER A 927 -4.34 -23.14 -77.39
C SER A 927 -4.67 -24.43 -78.15
N GLN A 928 -5.58 -25.24 -77.60
CA GLN A 928 -6.37 -26.26 -78.32
C GLN A 928 -7.26 -27.02 -77.35
N ARG A 929 -8.46 -26.47 -77.11
CA ARG A 929 -9.77 -27.16 -77.04
C ARG A 929 -10.75 -26.25 -76.30
N GLY A 930 -11.32 -25.32 -77.05
CA GLY A 930 -12.45 -24.53 -76.55
C GLY A 930 -13.65 -25.42 -76.22
N ILE A 931 -14.29 -25.13 -75.09
CA ILE A 931 -15.74 -25.10 -74.87
C ILE A 931 -15.95 -24.15 -73.68
N GLN A 932 -16.69 -23.07 -73.92
CA GLN A 932 -17.40 -22.27 -72.90
C GLN A 932 -18.90 -22.56 -73.04
N PRO A 933 -19.79 -22.01 -72.20
CA PRO A 933 -19.96 -22.19 -70.75
C PRO A 933 -21.45 -22.58 -70.48
N LEU A 934 -21.95 -22.34 -69.27
CA LEU A 934 -23.32 -21.85 -68.97
C LEU A 934 -24.32 -22.83 -68.28
N LEU A 935 -24.74 -22.39 -67.08
CA LEU A 935 -26.13 -22.22 -66.57
C LEU A 935 -26.79 -23.27 -65.62
N ILE A 936 -27.41 -22.70 -64.58
CA ILE A 936 -28.67 -23.09 -63.86
C ILE A 936 -28.47 -24.04 -62.66
N SER A 937 -29.10 -23.88 -61.49
CA SER A 937 -29.86 -22.80 -60.83
C SER A 937 -30.27 -23.30 -59.43
N SER A 938 -30.78 -22.37 -58.63
CA SER A 938 -31.86 -22.55 -57.62
C SER A 938 -31.55 -23.35 -56.35
N GLY A 939 -31.13 -22.62 -55.31
CA GLY A 939 -32.07 -22.21 -54.25
C GLY A 939 -32.15 -23.11 -53.01
N SER A 940 -31.40 -22.78 -51.96
CA SER A 940 -31.95 -22.24 -50.72
C SER A 940 -30.82 -21.87 -49.76
N THR A 941 -30.76 -20.58 -49.47
CA THR A 941 -29.96 -19.91 -48.44
C THR A 941 -30.42 -20.34 -47.04
N ALA A 942 -29.62 -21.12 -46.33
CA ALA A 942 -29.60 -21.20 -44.85
C ALA A 942 -28.47 -22.09 -44.27
N ASP A 943 -27.33 -22.29 -44.96
CA ASP A 943 -26.22 -23.08 -44.38
C ASP A 943 -24.81 -22.65 -44.86
N SER A 944 -24.66 -21.45 -45.43
CA SER A 944 -23.35 -20.93 -45.89
C SER A 944 -22.91 -19.63 -45.21
N GLN A 945 -23.56 -19.24 -44.11
CA GLN A 945 -23.09 -18.14 -43.24
C GLN A 945 -22.35 -18.67 -41.99
N LEU A 946 -22.56 -19.93 -41.60
CA LEU A 946 -21.88 -20.54 -40.45
C LEU A 946 -20.46 -21.05 -40.76
N VAL A 947 -20.11 -21.27 -42.03
CA VAL A 947 -18.79 -21.82 -42.42
C VAL A 947 -17.78 -20.71 -42.76
N THR A 948 -18.24 -19.51 -43.14
CA THR A 948 -17.35 -18.37 -43.42
C THR A 948 -16.98 -17.60 -42.15
N GLU A 949 -17.83 -17.57 -41.12
CA GLU A 949 -17.51 -16.96 -39.82
C GLU A 949 -16.58 -17.84 -38.96
N MET A 950 -16.64 -19.17 -39.10
CA MET A 950 -15.68 -20.07 -38.43
C MET A 950 -14.29 -20.08 -39.07
N LEU A 951 -14.15 -19.70 -40.36
CA LEU A 951 -12.85 -19.64 -41.04
C LEU A 951 -12.12 -18.29 -40.88
N ALA A 952 -12.83 -17.23 -40.50
CA ALA A 952 -12.21 -15.93 -40.19
C ALA A 952 -11.65 -15.86 -38.76
N GLN A 953 -12.23 -16.62 -37.81
CA GLN A 953 -11.72 -16.69 -36.43
C GLN A 953 -10.51 -17.62 -36.25
N GLN A 954 -10.14 -18.42 -37.25
CA GLN A 954 -8.97 -19.32 -37.17
C GLN A 954 -7.73 -18.79 -37.91
N ILE A 955 -7.81 -17.62 -38.57
CA ILE A 955 -6.67 -16.95 -39.22
C ILE A 955 -6.10 -15.80 -38.34
N VAL A 956 -6.83 -15.34 -37.33
CA VAL A 956 -6.33 -14.29 -36.39
C VAL A 956 -5.56 -14.88 -35.19
N ALA A 957 -5.56 -16.21 -35.01
CA ALA A 957 -4.82 -16.87 -33.93
C ALA A 957 -3.44 -17.41 -34.34
N LEU A 958 -2.88 -16.94 -35.46
CA LEU A 958 -1.58 -17.40 -35.99
C LEU A 958 -0.69 -16.24 -36.47
N ASP A 959 -0.97 -15.01 -36.02
CA ASP A 959 -0.12 -13.83 -36.26
C ASP A 959 -0.09 -12.87 -35.04
N LEU A 960 -0.14 -13.44 -33.84
CA LEU A 960 0.28 -12.82 -32.57
C LEU A 960 1.37 -13.70 -31.95
#